data_AF-A0A953UMY7-F1
#
_entry.id   AF-A0A953UMY7-F1
#
_cell.length_a   1.000
_cell.length_b   1.000
_cell.length_c   1.000
_cell.angle_alpha   90.00
_cell.angle_beta   90.00
_cell.angle_gamma   90.00
#
_symmetry.space_group_name_H-M   'P 1'
#
loop_
_entity.id
_entity.type
_entity.pdbx_description
1 polymer ?
#
loop_
_entity_poly.entity_id
_entity_poly.type
_entity_poly.pdbx_seq_one_letter_code
_entity_poly.pdbx_strand_id
1 'polypeptide(L)'
;MSKGHQSESRTEGAASGRPIPVGRDLSDRDLADPGRRDFLVRCCQGASAALVPGAWRGFALPFAYAPDSRNLSLPGDFHLHPHYRGQLPIEATLLKTQAGLDDFITEKYQNQIAAMLADWSAGLLGPSQEMRAVEKILAPDFSGASFLPVESRLVRSGPGVEIHQNQFAREPVLGRDAFLRDLRSAMGSFSKVITAEFKVTGIDAGSIASSSAVRVPSRLRTGVRYELVGSAKDFYREQRVGQWELEWESLPTGEFRLRSWRLLGESQSRAAAPVFADITAQAFAGNSSYASQLLRGADYWRTVLDVACGIDIYGHNGVSIGDIDDDGFDDLYVCQPAGLPNRLYRNRGDGTFEDITEGSGVGILENTACALFADFDNAGRQDLIVVRTDGPSLFVNQGGGKFRKKPDAFHFAQPPQGTFTGAAVADYDRDGWLDVYFCLYLYYQGTDQYKYPSPYYDAENGPPNFMMRNQRDGSFRDVTAESRLDKNNTRYSFCCGWSDYNRDGWPDLYVVNDFGRKNLYRNNGDGTFTDIAAQAGVEDVGAGMGVCWFDYDNDGAQDLYVADMWSAAGTRISTQEIFQKDAPEKVRALYRKHARGNSLFHACGEAFQDSGAAAGVEMGRWAWSCDAWDFDHDGFPDLYIANGMVSGPLPDELNSFFWRQVVANSPVEAKSSHDYEQGWNALNELIRSDGTWSGYERNVFYANNRDGTFSDVSGAVGLDFLEDGRAFAHADFDHDGR
;
A
#
# COMPACT_ATOMS: atom_id res chain seq x y z
N MET A 1 6.87 70.82 -8.52
CA MET A 1 5.70 70.96 -9.40
C MET A 1 4.69 69.90 -8.94
N SER A 2 3.96 70.18 -7.86
CA SER A 2 2.68 70.93 -7.78
C SER A 2 1.51 70.06 -8.22
N LYS A 3 0.47 69.74 -7.45
CA LYS A 3 -0.08 70.02 -6.11
C LYS A 3 -1.19 68.94 -5.93
N GLY A 4 -1.64 68.44 -4.79
CA GLY A 4 -1.74 69.02 -3.45
C GLY A 4 -3.19 69.43 -3.13
N HIS A 5 -3.71 68.90 -2.00
CA HIS A 5 -4.77 69.44 -1.10
C HIS A 5 -6.25 69.04 -1.35
N GLN A 6 -6.89 68.37 -0.37
CA GLN A 6 -7.70 68.88 0.79
C GLN A 6 -9.08 69.39 0.33
N SER A 7 -10.22 69.21 1.02
CA SER A 7 -10.53 69.41 2.45
C SER A 7 -11.98 68.97 2.80
N GLU A 8 -12.18 68.56 4.07
CA GLU A 8 -13.28 68.89 5.03
C GLU A 8 -14.77 68.60 4.66
N SER A 9 -15.62 68.02 5.52
CA SER A 9 -16.04 68.53 6.84
C SER A 9 -16.99 67.58 7.62
N ARG A 10 -16.75 67.46 8.95
CA ARG A 10 -17.67 67.50 10.13
C ARG A 10 -19.18 67.22 9.91
N THR A 11 -19.89 66.44 10.75
CA THR A 11 -20.23 66.69 12.18
C THR A 11 -20.84 65.46 12.91
N GLU A 12 -20.48 65.28 14.19
CA GLU A 12 -21.28 64.94 15.41
C GLU A 12 -22.41 63.85 15.35
N GLY A 13 -22.57 62.93 16.32
CA GLY A 13 -22.08 62.90 17.70
C GLY A 13 -22.27 61.58 18.49
N ALA A 14 -21.65 61.63 19.67
CA ALA A 14 -21.53 60.71 20.81
C ALA A 14 -22.86 60.22 21.45
N ALA A 15 -22.94 59.32 22.43
CA ALA A 15 -22.15 58.19 22.98
C ALA A 15 -22.94 57.63 24.19
N SER A 16 -22.64 56.37 24.58
CA SER A 16 -22.80 55.77 25.94
C SER A 16 -24.22 55.58 26.49
N GLY A 17 -24.57 54.58 27.32
CA GLY A 17 -23.84 53.54 28.04
C GLY A 17 -24.84 52.78 28.96
N ARG A 18 -24.53 51.51 29.29
CA ARG A 18 -25.21 50.61 30.27
C ARG A 18 -25.24 51.20 31.70
N PRO A 19 -25.99 50.71 32.73
CA PRO A 19 -26.26 49.28 33.10
C PRO A 19 -27.60 48.90 33.84
N ILE A 20 -27.70 47.60 34.16
CA ILE A 20 -28.68 46.72 34.90
C ILE A 20 -28.91 47.17 36.40
N PRO A 21 -29.76 46.58 37.32
CA PRO A 21 -30.63 45.35 37.32
C PRO A 21 -31.95 45.30 38.19
N VAL A 22 -32.56 44.08 38.26
CA VAL A 22 -33.48 43.45 39.28
C VAL A 22 -34.98 43.82 39.26
N GLY A 23 -36.01 42.94 39.34
CA GLY A 23 -36.15 41.48 39.45
C GLY A 23 -37.59 41.07 39.90
N ARG A 24 -37.88 39.75 39.87
CA ARG A 24 -39.05 38.96 40.35
C ARG A 24 -40.29 38.90 39.46
N ASP A 25 -41.08 37.83 39.41
CA ASP A 25 -41.03 36.36 39.68
C ASP A 25 -42.46 35.90 39.34
N LEU A 26 -42.68 34.72 38.74
CA LEU A 26 -43.92 33.91 38.81
C LEU A 26 -43.86 32.68 37.86
N SER A 27 -43.51 31.54 38.47
CA SER A 27 -44.09 30.18 38.34
C SER A 27 -44.26 29.46 36.99
N ASP A 28 -43.53 28.34 36.91
CA ASP A 28 -43.92 26.99 36.43
C ASP A 28 -44.80 26.85 35.18
N ARG A 29 -44.18 26.36 34.09
CA ARG A 29 -44.62 25.19 33.30
C ARG A 29 -43.61 24.84 32.19
N ASP A 30 -43.03 23.65 32.32
CA ASP A 30 -42.62 22.70 31.29
C ASP A 30 -42.07 23.22 29.94
N LEU A 31 -40.74 23.17 29.78
CA LEU A 31 -40.08 23.04 28.48
C LEU A 31 -39.10 21.86 28.55
N ALA A 32 -39.55 20.71 28.07
CA ALA A 32 -38.72 19.57 27.74
C ALA A 32 -38.79 19.33 26.23
N ASP A 33 -37.60 19.35 25.63
CA ASP A 33 -37.20 19.05 24.25
C ASP A 33 -37.38 17.54 23.92
N PRO A 34 -38.07 17.12 22.84
CA PRO A 34 -38.07 15.73 22.43
C PRO A 34 -36.98 15.47 21.37
N GLY A 35 -35.90 14.84 21.83
CA GLY A 35 -34.83 14.30 21.00
C GLY A 35 -35.23 13.11 20.13
N ARG A 36 -34.28 12.72 19.27
CA ARG A 36 -34.20 11.62 18.27
C ARG A 36 -34.92 10.28 18.53
N ARG A 37 -35.51 10.03 19.70
CA ARG A 37 -36.24 8.79 20.03
C ARG A 37 -37.60 8.67 19.34
N ASP A 38 -38.29 9.78 19.07
CA ASP A 38 -39.67 9.73 18.52
C ASP A 38 -39.75 9.36 17.02
N PHE A 39 -38.65 9.51 16.28
CA PHE A 39 -38.58 9.11 14.88
C PHE A 39 -38.46 7.58 14.70
N LEU A 40 -37.66 6.92 15.54
CA LEU A 40 -37.43 5.47 15.48
C LEU A 40 -38.65 4.65 15.92
N VAL A 41 -39.47 5.17 16.83
CA VAL A 41 -40.68 4.47 17.30
C VAL A 41 -41.79 4.44 16.23
N ARG A 42 -41.82 5.41 15.30
CA ARG A 42 -42.84 5.47 14.24
C ARG A 42 -42.54 4.58 13.04
N CYS A 43 -41.29 4.22 12.77
CA CYS A 43 -40.93 3.41 11.60
C CYS A 43 -40.97 1.90 11.84
N CYS A 44 -40.98 1.42 13.09
CA CYS A 44 -40.83 -0.01 13.40
C CYS A 44 -42.10 -0.71 13.94
N GLN A 45 -43.29 -0.09 13.91
CA GLN A 45 -44.54 -0.74 14.35
C GLN A 45 -45.23 -1.52 13.22
N GLY A 46 -44.61 -2.63 12.79
CA GLY A 46 -45.13 -3.42 11.68
C GLY A 46 -44.74 -4.89 11.64
N ALA A 47 -44.55 -5.57 12.78
CA ALA A 47 -44.60 -7.04 12.83
C ALA A 47 -44.77 -7.53 14.28
N SER A 48 -46.01 -7.85 14.64
CA SER A 48 -46.35 -8.53 15.89
C SER A 48 -46.32 -10.04 15.69
N ALA A 49 -45.57 -10.77 16.50
CA ALA A 49 -45.87 -12.18 16.80
C ALA A 49 -45.55 -12.45 18.27
N ALA A 50 -46.60 -12.82 19.01
CA ALA A 50 -46.65 -12.90 20.46
C ALA A 50 -45.92 -14.13 21.02
N LEU A 51 -45.19 -13.92 22.12
CA LEU A 51 -44.73 -14.96 23.03
C LEU A 51 -45.88 -15.33 23.99
N VAL A 52 -46.19 -16.63 24.11
CA VAL A 52 -47.03 -17.18 25.18
C VAL A 52 -46.18 -18.12 26.04
N PRO A 53 -46.14 -17.97 27.38
CA PRO A 53 -45.33 -18.84 28.25
C PRO A 53 -46.12 -20.05 28.79
N GLY A 54 -45.45 -21.21 28.79
CA GLY A 54 -45.39 -22.13 29.94
C GLY A 54 -46.53 -23.11 30.26
N ALA A 55 -46.29 -24.38 29.89
CA ALA A 55 -46.74 -25.64 30.52
C ALA A 55 -48.19 -26.12 30.28
N TRP A 56 -48.32 -27.38 29.81
CA TRP A 56 -49.11 -28.48 30.40
C TRP A 56 -48.78 -29.81 29.68
N ARG A 57 -48.76 -30.90 30.46
CA ARG A 57 -48.39 -32.28 30.07
C ARG A 57 -49.55 -33.02 29.39
N GLY A 58 -49.22 -33.98 28.51
CA GLY A 58 -49.93 -35.27 28.43
C GLY A 58 -50.29 -35.78 27.03
N PHE A 59 -49.74 -36.98 26.69
CA PHE A 59 -50.25 -38.03 25.77
C PHE A 59 -50.50 -37.64 24.28
N ALA A 60 -50.23 -38.44 23.23
CA ALA A 60 -49.70 -39.79 23.03
C ALA A 60 -49.15 -39.91 21.58
N LEU A 61 -48.17 -40.79 21.37
CA LEU A 61 -47.63 -41.30 20.09
C LEU A 61 -48.72 -42.10 19.30
N PRO A 62 -48.66 -42.29 17.95
CA PRO A 62 -47.66 -43.20 17.34
C PRO A 62 -47.28 -43.06 15.83
N PHE A 63 -46.17 -43.74 15.47
CA PHE A 63 -45.64 -44.12 14.14
C PHE A 63 -45.30 -42.99 13.13
N ALA A 64 -44.02 -42.65 12.89
CA ALA A 64 -42.96 -43.37 12.18
C ALA A 64 -42.72 -42.79 10.77
N TYR A 65 -41.66 -41.97 10.62
CA TYR A 65 -40.82 -41.91 9.43
C TYR A 65 -39.51 -41.17 9.77
N ALA A 66 -38.37 -41.83 9.62
CA ALA A 66 -37.08 -41.18 9.42
C ALA A 66 -36.66 -41.56 8.00
N PRO A 67 -36.25 -40.58 7.16
CA PRO A 67 -34.81 -40.45 6.95
C PRO A 67 -34.29 -39.02 6.65
N ASP A 68 -32.95 -38.95 6.68
CA ASP A 68 -32.03 -38.00 6.05
C ASP A 68 -31.84 -36.60 6.64
N SER A 69 -30.75 -36.49 7.41
CA SER A 69 -30.00 -35.26 7.66
C SER A 69 -29.29 -34.79 6.38
N ARG A 70 -29.98 -34.03 5.53
CA ARG A 70 -29.37 -33.10 4.58
C ARG A 70 -30.22 -31.82 4.55
N ASN A 71 -29.54 -30.68 4.60
CA ASN A 71 -30.06 -29.32 4.48
C ASN A 71 -30.90 -28.79 5.65
N LEU A 72 -30.19 -28.28 6.67
CA LEU A 72 -30.68 -27.15 7.46
C LEU A 72 -29.90 -25.90 7.01
N SER A 73 -30.40 -25.23 5.98
CA SER A 73 -30.07 -23.83 5.72
C SER A 73 -30.73 -22.99 6.80
N LEU A 74 -29.94 -22.25 7.59
CA LEU A 74 -30.44 -21.21 8.48
C LEU A 74 -31.14 -20.12 7.64
N PRO A 75 -32.25 -19.52 8.09
CA PRO A 75 -32.97 -18.54 7.29
C PRO A 75 -32.28 -17.17 7.35
N GLY A 76 -31.80 -16.73 6.19
CA GLY A 76 -31.98 -15.36 5.70
C GLY A 76 -31.07 -14.28 6.29
N ASP A 77 -29.93 -14.05 5.64
CA ASP A 77 -29.30 -12.74 5.62
C ASP A 77 -30.31 -11.72 5.05
N PHE A 78 -30.72 -10.77 5.88
CA PHE A 78 -31.54 -9.65 5.44
C PHE A 78 -30.62 -8.61 4.78
N HIS A 79 -30.53 -8.65 3.45
CA HIS A 79 -29.92 -7.57 2.68
C HIS A 79 -30.97 -6.48 2.45
N LEU A 80 -30.79 -5.32 3.09
CA LEU A 80 -31.58 -4.14 2.80
C LEU A 80 -31.07 -3.56 1.48
N HIS A 81 -31.81 -3.76 0.38
CA HIS A 81 -31.54 -3.07 -0.89
C HIS A 81 -32.40 -1.81 -0.96
N PRO A 82 -31.86 -0.61 -0.65
CA PRO A 82 -32.60 0.62 -0.83
C PRO A 82 -32.96 0.80 -2.31
N HIS A 83 -34.26 0.76 -2.63
CA HIS A 83 -34.76 1.08 -3.96
C HIS A 83 -34.92 2.59 -4.11
N TYR A 84 -33.93 3.23 -4.74
CA TYR A 84 -34.03 4.63 -5.15
C TYR A 84 -34.93 4.73 -6.39
N ARG A 85 -35.78 5.77 -6.46
CA ARG A 85 -36.75 5.98 -7.55
C ARG A 85 -36.12 6.52 -8.85
N GLY A 86 -34.81 6.71 -8.90
CA GLY A 86 -34.04 7.14 -10.06
C GLY A 86 -32.70 6.39 -10.12
N GLN A 87 -32.11 6.32 -11.32
CA GLN A 87 -30.79 5.72 -11.54
C GLN A 87 -29.77 6.46 -10.68
N LEU A 88 -29.05 5.77 -9.78
CA LEU A 88 -28.01 6.41 -8.97
C LEU A 88 -26.89 6.94 -9.87
N PRO A 89 -26.26 8.09 -9.54
CA PRO A 89 -25.23 8.71 -10.40
C PRO A 89 -24.07 7.78 -10.80
N ILE A 90 -23.74 6.81 -9.95
CA ILE A 90 -22.62 5.87 -10.15
C ILE A 90 -23.02 4.53 -10.80
N GLU A 91 -24.31 4.22 -10.97
CA GLU A 91 -24.76 2.89 -11.46
C GLU A 91 -24.15 2.53 -12.82
N ALA A 92 -24.08 3.51 -13.72
CA ALA A 92 -23.47 3.33 -15.04
C ALA A 92 -21.96 3.01 -14.94
N THR A 93 -21.27 3.52 -13.93
CA THR A 93 -19.86 3.26 -13.67
C THR A 93 -19.67 1.91 -13.00
N LEU A 94 -20.51 1.53 -12.03
CA LEU A 94 -20.48 0.23 -11.36
C LEU A 94 -20.68 -0.95 -12.33
N LEU A 95 -21.49 -0.78 -13.38
CA LEU A 95 -21.61 -1.79 -14.44
C LEU A 95 -20.26 -2.09 -15.12
N LYS A 96 -19.37 -1.09 -15.21
CA LYS A 96 -18.05 -1.23 -15.86
C LYS A 96 -17.01 -1.96 -14.99
N THR A 97 -17.36 -2.37 -13.77
CA THR A 97 -16.56 -3.33 -13.00
C THR A 97 -16.32 -4.59 -13.83
N GLN A 98 -17.35 -5.05 -14.56
CA GLN A 98 -17.19 -6.08 -15.57
C GLN A 98 -16.41 -5.55 -16.79
N ALA A 99 -15.23 -6.13 -17.05
CA ALA A 99 -14.39 -5.77 -18.19
C ALA A 99 -15.08 -6.02 -19.54
N GLY A 100 -14.85 -5.12 -20.50
CA GLY A 100 -15.44 -5.15 -21.84
C GLY A 100 -16.83 -4.51 -21.95
N LEU A 101 -17.32 -3.88 -20.87
CA LEU A 101 -18.46 -2.95 -20.91
C LEU A 101 -18.02 -1.48 -21.05
N ASP A 102 -16.73 -1.26 -21.36
CA ASP A 102 -16.12 0.00 -21.73
C ASP A 102 -15.19 -0.18 -22.93
N ASP A 103 -14.46 0.88 -23.30
CA ASP A 103 -13.62 0.89 -24.49
C ASP A 103 -12.33 0.06 -24.37
N PHE A 104 -11.98 -0.42 -23.17
CA PHE A 104 -10.80 -1.25 -22.91
C PHE A 104 -11.13 -2.74 -23.09
N ILE A 105 -11.57 -3.09 -24.30
CA ILE A 105 -12.07 -4.45 -24.62
C ILE A 105 -11.02 -5.55 -24.40
N THR A 106 -9.74 -5.23 -24.46
CA THR A 106 -8.64 -6.18 -24.21
C THR A 106 -8.68 -6.75 -22.79
N GLU A 107 -9.17 -6.01 -21.80
CA GLU A 107 -9.29 -6.48 -20.42
C GLU A 107 -10.32 -7.61 -20.28
N LYS A 108 -11.34 -7.65 -21.16
CA LYS A 108 -12.23 -8.81 -21.24
C LYS A 108 -11.48 -10.08 -21.67
N TYR A 109 -10.58 -9.97 -22.65
CA TYR A 109 -9.78 -11.12 -23.11
C TYR A 109 -8.74 -11.52 -22.07
N GLN A 110 -8.14 -10.54 -21.38
CA GLN A 110 -7.26 -10.81 -20.26
C GLN A 110 -7.98 -11.58 -19.15
N ASN A 111 -9.20 -11.21 -18.75
CA ASN A 111 -9.96 -11.96 -17.75
C ASN A 111 -10.18 -13.43 -18.16
N GLN A 112 -10.46 -13.70 -19.44
CA GLN A 112 -10.62 -15.07 -19.94
C GLN A 112 -9.32 -15.87 -19.88
N ILE A 113 -8.18 -15.26 -20.24
CA ILE A 113 -6.86 -15.91 -20.18
C ILE A 113 -6.42 -16.11 -18.73
N ALA A 114 -6.61 -15.12 -17.87
CA ALA A 114 -6.29 -15.20 -16.45
C ALA A 114 -7.06 -16.33 -15.77
N ALA A 115 -8.33 -16.57 -16.11
CA ALA A 115 -9.08 -17.72 -15.61
C ALA A 115 -8.44 -19.06 -16.02
N MET A 116 -7.96 -19.19 -17.27
CA MET A 116 -7.25 -20.40 -17.72
C MET A 116 -5.92 -20.61 -16.99
N LEU A 117 -5.19 -19.53 -16.71
CA LEU A 117 -3.95 -19.57 -15.94
C LEU A 117 -4.21 -19.90 -14.46
N ALA A 118 -5.31 -19.39 -13.88
CA ALA A 118 -5.74 -19.71 -12.53
C ALA A 118 -6.12 -21.19 -12.37
N ASP A 119 -6.80 -21.79 -13.36
CA ASP A 119 -7.08 -23.23 -13.39
C ASP A 119 -5.78 -24.06 -13.36
N TRP A 120 -4.74 -23.59 -14.06
CA TRP A 120 -3.44 -24.25 -14.03
C TRP A 120 -2.71 -24.06 -12.70
N SER A 121 -2.71 -22.84 -12.15
CA SER A 121 -2.17 -22.56 -10.81
C SER A 121 -2.78 -23.48 -9.76
N ALA A 122 -4.11 -23.60 -9.74
CA ALA A 122 -4.82 -24.52 -8.85
C ALA A 122 -4.39 -25.99 -9.05
N GLY A 123 -4.15 -26.41 -10.30
CA GLY A 123 -3.61 -27.73 -10.62
C GLY A 123 -2.21 -27.98 -10.05
N LEU A 124 -1.30 -27.00 -10.16
CA LEU A 124 0.07 -27.08 -9.63
C LEU A 124 0.12 -27.07 -8.10
N LEU A 125 -0.74 -26.28 -7.46
CA LEU A 125 -0.85 -26.24 -6.00
C LEU A 125 -1.52 -27.50 -5.42
N GLY A 126 -2.21 -28.27 -6.27
CA GLY A 126 -2.81 -29.54 -5.90
C GLY A 126 -1.77 -30.65 -5.61
N PRO A 127 -2.14 -31.67 -4.81
CA PRO A 127 -1.20 -32.72 -4.38
C PRO A 127 -0.67 -33.59 -5.53
N SER A 128 -1.40 -33.67 -6.64
CA SER A 128 -1.02 -34.41 -7.85
C SER A 128 -0.31 -33.54 -8.91
N GLN A 129 -0.18 -32.23 -8.67
CA GLN A 129 0.41 -31.25 -9.61
C GLN A 129 -0.12 -31.45 -11.05
N GLU A 130 -1.45 -31.45 -11.20
CA GLU A 130 -2.10 -31.86 -12.45
C GLU A 130 -1.91 -30.84 -13.58
N MET A 131 -1.62 -31.37 -14.78
CA MET A 131 -1.39 -30.58 -15.99
C MET A 131 -2.62 -30.50 -16.92
N ARG A 132 -3.76 -31.04 -16.48
CA ARG A 132 -4.97 -31.16 -17.32
C ARG A 132 -5.47 -29.82 -17.83
N ALA A 133 -5.34 -28.76 -17.03
CA ALA A 133 -5.71 -27.40 -17.42
C ALA A 133 -4.90 -26.92 -18.64
N VAL A 134 -3.57 -27.10 -18.60
CA VAL A 134 -2.69 -26.76 -19.73
C VAL A 134 -3.01 -27.63 -20.95
N GLU A 135 -3.14 -28.95 -20.76
CA GLU A 135 -3.46 -29.88 -21.84
C GLU A 135 -4.74 -29.49 -22.60
N LYS A 136 -5.76 -28.98 -21.89
CA LYS A 136 -7.04 -28.57 -22.48
C LYS A 136 -6.90 -27.32 -23.36
N ILE A 137 -6.02 -26.38 -23.00
CA ILE A 137 -5.92 -25.10 -23.72
C ILE A 137 -5.01 -25.15 -24.94
N LEU A 138 -4.12 -26.15 -25.08
CA LEU A 138 -3.24 -26.25 -26.25
C LEU A 138 -4.04 -26.50 -27.55
N ALA A 139 -3.67 -25.79 -28.61
CA ALA A 139 -4.17 -26.03 -29.96
C ALA A 139 -3.63 -27.35 -30.53
N PRO A 140 -4.27 -27.92 -31.58
CA PRO A 140 -3.75 -29.11 -32.27
C PRO A 140 -2.40 -28.86 -32.96
N ASP A 141 -2.16 -27.66 -33.49
CA ASP A 141 -0.93 -27.22 -34.18
C ASP A 141 0.03 -26.48 -33.24
N PHE A 142 -0.10 -26.68 -31.93
CA PHE A 142 0.72 -26.00 -30.92
C PHE A 142 2.23 -26.24 -31.09
N SER A 143 3.02 -25.18 -30.88
CA SER A 143 4.48 -25.23 -30.74
C SER A 143 4.95 -24.51 -29.46
N GLY A 144 5.85 -25.13 -28.71
CA GLY A 144 6.41 -24.57 -27.48
C GLY A 144 7.94 -24.57 -27.46
N ALA A 145 8.52 -23.62 -26.72
CA ALA A 145 9.92 -23.63 -26.37
C ALA A 145 10.20 -24.67 -25.27
N SER A 146 11.44 -25.14 -25.19
CA SER A 146 11.85 -26.05 -24.11
C SER A 146 12.08 -25.29 -22.81
N PHE A 147 11.68 -25.89 -21.69
CA PHE A 147 12.00 -25.46 -20.33
C PHE A 147 13.43 -25.83 -19.91
N LEU A 148 14.20 -26.51 -20.77
CA LEU A 148 15.62 -26.70 -20.56
C LEU A 148 16.35 -25.41 -20.95
N PRO A 149 17.09 -24.77 -20.04
CA PRO A 149 17.86 -23.59 -20.37
C PRO A 149 18.97 -23.94 -21.36
N VAL A 150 19.20 -23.06 -22.33
CA VAL A 150 20.36 -23.14 -23.24
C VAL A 150 21.61 -22.57 -22.58
N GLU A 151 21.42 -21.66 -21.62
CA GLU A 151 22.47 -21.07 -20.79
C GLU A 151 21.90 -20.86 -19.38
N SER A 152 22.70 -21.20 -18.37
CA SER A 152 22.41 -20.92 -16.96
C SER A 152 23.66 -20.29 -16.37
N ARG A 153 23.57 -19.01 -16.03
CA ARG A 153 24.67 -18.21 -15.50
C ARG A 153 24.48 -18.03 -14.00
N LEU A 154 25.43 -18.50 -13.21
CA LEU A 154 25.51 -18.18 -11.79
C LEU A 154 25.76 -16.67 -11.63
N VAL A 155 24.87 -15.99 -10.91
CA VAL A 155 24.94 -14.54 -10.67
C VAL A 155 25.33 -14.23 -9.22
N ARG A 156 24.73 -14.94 -8.26
CA ARG A 156 25.12 -14.87 -6.85
C ARG A 156 25.43 -16.26 -6.34
N SER A 157 26.61 -16.41 -5.75
CA SER A 157 27.04 -17.61 -5.04
C SER A 157 27.31 -17.24 -3.59
N GLY A 158 26.65 -17.86 -2.63
CA GLY A 158 26.85 -17.47 -1.23
C GLY A 158 26.07 -18.33 -0.23
N PRO A 159 26.39 -18.21 1.06
CA PRO A 159 25.55 -18.73 2.13
C PRO A 159 24.17 -18.06 2.08
N GLY A 160 23.11 -18.76 2.48
CA GLY A 160 21.74 -18.27 2.38
C GLY A 160 21.05 -18.64 1.07
N VAL A 161 21.44 -18.02 -0.06
CA VAL A 161 20.78 -18.20 -1.37
C VAL A 161 21.77 -18.25 -2.54
N GLU A 162 21.59 -19.23 -3.44
CA GLU A 162 22.26 -19.30 -4.75
C GLU A 162 21.32 -18.79 -5.85
N ILE A 163 21.82 -17.98 -6.78
CA ILE A 163 20.99 -17.34 -7.82
C ILE A 163 21.59 -17.59 -9.21
N HIS A 164 20.76 -18.12 -10.10
CA HIS A 164 21.05 -18.35 -11.51
C HIS A 164 20.15 -17.49 -12.41
N GLN A 165 20.72 -16.96 -13.48
CA GLN A 165 19.99 -16.37 -14.59
C GLN A 165 19.96 -17.36 -15.75
N ASN A 166 18.76 -17.82 -16.08
CA ASN A 166 18.49 -18.84 -17.09
C ASN A 166 17.99 -18.19 -18.38
N GLN A 167 18.60 -18.55 -19.50
CA GLN A 167 18.14 -18.20 -20.85
C GLN A 167 17.64 -19.44 -21.57
N PHE A 168 16.56 -19.30 -22.34
CA PHE A 168 15.91 -20.38 -23.05
C PHE A 168 16.06 -20.24 -24.56
N ALA A 169 15.83 -21.34 -25.27
CA ALA A 169 15.79 -21.32 -26.72
C ALA A 169 14.68 -20.38 -27.20
N ARG A 170 15.03 -19.40 -28.06
CA ARG A 170 14.06 -18.40 -28.54
C ARG A 170 12.95 -19.03 -29.37
N GLU A 171 13.25 -20.02 -30.19
CA GLU A 171 12.29 -20.58 -31.15
C GLU A 171 11.48 -21.74 -30.53
N PRO A 172 10.14 -21.69 -30.58
CA PRO A 172 9.31 -22.79 -30.13
C PRO A 172 9.33 -23.91 -31.18
N VAL A 173 9.98 -25.03 -30.84
CA VAL A 173 10.18 -26.18 -31.75
C VAL A 173 9.50 -27.46 -31.27
N LEU A 174 9.04 -27.50 -30.02
CA LEU A 174 8.40 -28.67 -29.45
C LEU A 174 6.92 -28.70 -29.82
N GLY A 175 6.51 -29.73 -30.58
CA GLY A 175 5.09 -30.02 -30.74
C GLY A 175 4.42 -30.40 -29.41
N ARG A 176 3.10 -30.30 -29.36
CA ARG A 176 2.22 -30.54 -28.19
C ARG A 176 2.70 -31.62 -27.21
N ASP A 177 2.87 -32.87 -27.64
CA ASP A 177 3.20 -33.99 -26.74
C ASP A 177 4.64 -33.89 -26.19
N ALA A 178 5.57 -33.37 -26.98
CA ALA A 178 6.94 -33.17 -26.54
C ALA A 178 7.03 -32.04 -25.50
N PHE A 179 6.32 -30.94 -25.75
CA PHE A 179 6.22 -29.83 -24.80
C PHE A 179 5.60 -30.26 -23.47
N LEU A 180 4.50 -31.01 -23.48
CA LEU A 180 3.85 -31.48 -22.25
C LEU A 180 4.76 -32.39 -21.42
N ARG A 181 5.59 -33.23 -22.04
CA ARG A 181 6.59 -34.02 -21.33
C ARG A 181 7.69 -33.14 -20.73
N ASP A 182 8.15 -32.15 -21.47
CA ASP A 182 9.19 -31.22 -21.04
C ASP A 182 8.72 -30.35 -19.87
N LEU A 183 7.53 -29.76 -19.98
CA LEU A 183 6.87 -29.01 -18.91
C LEU A 183 6.68 -29.87 -17.65
N ARG A 184 6.25 -31.13 -17.80
CA ARG A 184 6.10 -32.05 -16.67
C ARG A 184 7.44 -32.38 -16.02
N SER A 185 8.51 -32.51 -16.81
CA SER A 185 9.86 -32.70 -16.28
C SER A 185 10.33 -31.46 -15.51
N ALA A 186 10.07 -30.26 -16.03
CA ALA A 186 10.43 -29.01 -15.39
C ALA A 186 9.71 -28.84 -14.04
N MET A 187 8.40 -29.07 -14.00
CA MET A 187 7.62 -28.96 -12.76
C MET A 187 7.90 -30.11 -11.78
N GLY A 188 8.24 -31.31 -12.29
CA GLY A 188 8.59 -32.48 -11.47
C GLY A 188 9.86 -32.32 -10.64
N SER A 189 10.61 -31.21 -10.82
CA SER A 189 11.70 -30.84 -9.91
C SER A 189 11.21 -30.43 -8.51
N PHE A 190 9.95 -30.01 -8.38
CA PHE A 190 9.33 -29.69 -7.10
C PHE A 190 8.59 -30.90 -6.53
N SER A 191 8.92 -31.28 -5.30
CA SER A 191 8.12 -32.25 -4.54
C SER A 191 6.80 -31.63 -4.05
N LYS A 192 6.81 -30.32 -3.78
CA LYS A 192 5.65 -29.52 -3.40
C LYS A 192 5.79 -28.13 -3.99
N VAL A 193 4.74 -27.64 -4.64
CA VAL A 193 4.61 -26.24 -5.04
C VAL A 193 3.87 -25.49 -3.94
N ILE A 194 4.41 -24.35 -3.53
CA ILE A 194 3.90 -23.47 -2.48
C ILE A 194 3.22 -22.25 -3.12
N THR A 195 3.85 -21.70 -4.15
CA THR A 195 3.34 -20.56 -4.92
C THR A 195 3.34 -20.91 -6.40
N ALA A 196 2.24 -20.62 -7.09
CA ALA A 196 2.14 -20.67 -8.54
C ALA A 196 1.33 -19.46 -9.03
N GLU A 197 2.00 -18.37 -9.38
CA GLU A 197 1.39 -17.11 -9.79
C GLU A 197 1.67 -16.84 -11.26
N PHE A 198 0.64 -16.43 -12.00
CA PHE A 198 0.73 -16.05 -13.41
C PHE A 198 0.00 -14.73 -13.64
N LYS A 199 0.74 -13.64 -13.83
CA LYS A 199 0.18 -12.31 -14.08
C LYS A 199 0.33 -11.95 -15.56
N VAL A 200 -0.78 -11.70 -16.25
CA VAL A 200 -0.76 -11.18 -17.64
C VAL A 200 -0.28 -9.73 -17.60
N THR A 201 0.92 -9.44 -18.06
CA THR A 201 1.52 -8.09 -18.01
C THR A 201 1.38 -7.31 -19.31
N GLY A 202 1.09 -8.00 -20.41
CA GLY A 202 0.90 -7.39 -21.73
C GLY A 202 -0.18 -8.12 -22.51
N ILE A 203 -0.90 -7.39 -23.36
CA ILE A 203 -1.89 -7.95 -24.27
C ILE A 203 -1.91 -7.16 -25.59
N ASP A 204 -1.67 -7.85 -26.69
CA ASP A 204 -1.73 -7.30 -28.04
C ASP A 204 -2.72 -8.09 -28.89
N ALA A 205 -3.84 -7.45 -29.21
CA ALA A 205 -4.94 -8.02 -29.99
C ALA A 205 -4.85 -7.66 -31.50
N GLY A 206 -3.76 -7.03 -31.95
CA GLY A 206 -3.64 -6.43 -33.27
C GLY A 206 -4.57 -5.24 -33.48
N SER A 207 -4.58 -4.69 -34.70
CA SER A 207 -5.49 -3.58 -35.05
C SER A 207 -6.93 -4.08 -35.19
N ILE A 208 -7.68 -4.05 -34.09
CA ILE A 208 -9.14 -4.18 -34.13
C ILE A 208 -9.67 -2.86 -34.69
N ALA A 209 -9.92 -2.81 -36.00
CA ALA A 209 -10.53 -1.65 -36.64
C ALA A 209 -11.84 -1.30 -35.92
N SER A 210 -11.95 -0.06 -35.45
CA SER A 210 -13.13 0.49 -34.79
C SER A 210 -14.33 0.50 -35.74
N SER A 211 -15.03 -0.62 -35.86
CA SER A 211 -16.33 -0.66 -36.51
C SER A 211 -17.21 -1.62 -35.72
N SER A 212 -18.14 -1.05 -34.94
CA SER A 212 -19.49 -1.48 -34.50
C SER A 212 -19.95 -2.96 -34.50
N ALA A 213 -19.07 -3.93 -34.71
CA ALA A 213 -19.30 -5.35 -34.59
C ALA A 213 -18.11 -5.93 -33.81
N VAL A 214 -18.37 -6.34 -32.57
CA VAL A 214 -17.44 -7.02 -31.66
C VAL A 214 -16.91 -8.28 -32.35
N ARG A 215 -15.82 -8.17 -33.11
CA ARG A 215 -15.08 -9.32 -33.63
C ARG A 215 -14.00 -9.65 -32.62
N VAL A 216 -14.11 -10.83 -32.02
CA VAL A 216 -13.02 -11.42 -31.23
C VAL A 216 -11.78 -11.47 -32.13
N PRO A 217 -10.62 -10.97 -31.67
CA PRO A 217 -9.41 -10.96 -32.48
C PRO A 217 -9.02 -12.40 -32.83
N SER A 218 -8.73 -12.66 -34.11
CA SER A 218 -8.38 -14.01 -34.58
C SER A 218 -7.08 -14.54 -33.98
N ARG A 219 -6.19 -13.62 -33.58
CA ARG A 219 -4.94 -13.88 -32.87
C ARG A 219 -4.77 -12.85 -31.76
N LEU A 220 -4.20 -13.29 -30.66
CA LEU A 220 -3.92 -12.47 -29.49
C LEU A 220 -2.56 -12.89 -28.94
N ARG A 221 -1.72 -11.93 -28.57
CA ARG A 221 -0.45 -12.18 -27.90
C ARG A 221 -0.52 -11.67 -26.48
N THR A 222 0.01 -12.42 -25.52
CA THR A 222 0.12 -11.98 -24.12
C THR A 222 1.52 -12.16 -23.58
N GLY A 223 2.01 -11.15 -22.86
CA GLY A 223 3.14 -11.30 -21.94
C GLY A 223 2.62 -11.79 -20.60
N VAL A 224 3.26 -12.81 -20.03
CA VAL A 224 2.89 -13.36 -18.72
C VAL A 224 4.13 -13.41 -17.83
N ARG A 225 4.13 -12.69 -16.71
CA ARG A 225 5.09 -12.91 -15.62
C ARG A 225 4.63 -14.15 -14.84
N TYR A 226 5.53 -15.09 -14.61
CA TYR A 226 5.26 -16.22 -13.74
C TYR A 226 6.17 -16.19 -12.52
N GLU A 227 5.66 -16.76 -11.44
CA GLU A 227 6.41 -17.00 -10.23
C GLU A 227 6.02 -18.36 -9.65
N LEU A 228 7.01 -19.22 -9.48
CA LEU A 228 6.87 -20.54 -8.90
C LEU A 228 7.78 -20.64 -7.68
N VAL A 229 7.22 -21.02 -6.55
CA VAL A 229 7.99 -21.33 -5.33
C VAL A 229 7.67 -22.76 -4.93
N GLY A 230 8.68 -23.56 -4.66
CA GLY A 230 8.47 -24.93 -4.22
C GLY A 230 9.62 -25.48 -3.41
N SER A 231 9.44 -26.69 -2.89
CA SER A 231 10.44 -27.43 -2.12
C SER A 231 10.69 -28.81 -2.73
N ALA A 232 11.89 -29.34 -2.50
CA ALA A 232 12.29 -30.67 -2.96
C ALA A 232 13.16 -31.37 -1.90
N LYS A 233 13.64 -32.56 -2.22
CA LYS A 233 14.58 -33.27 -1.35
C LYS A 233 15.97 -32.61 -1.34
N ASP A 234 16.34 -32.00 -2.46
CA ASP A 234 17.69 -31.49 -2.69
C ASP A 234 17.85 -30.01 -2.30
N PHE A 235 16.76 -29.32 -1.95
CA PHE A 235 16.75 -27.91 -1.52
C PHE A 235 15.58 -27.61 -0.59
N TYR A 236 15.74 -26.64 0.32
CA TYR A 236 14.68 -26.21 1.22
C TYR A 236 13.56 -25.50 0.45
N ARG A 237 13.92 -24.43 -0.27
CA ARG A 237 13.03 -23.71 -1.17
C ARG A 237 13.77 -23.27 -2.42
N GLU A 238 13.05 -23.25 -3.52
CA GLU A 238 13.49 -22.64 -4.77
C GLU A 238 12.35 -21.76 -5.30
N GLN A 239 12.72 -20.57 -5.76
CA GLN A 239 11.85 -19.63 -6.42
C GLN A 239 12.32 -19.45 -7.87
N ARG A 240 11.38 -19.42 -8.81
CA ARG A 240 11.60 -19.15 -10.21
C ARG A 240 10.70 -18.01 -10.65
N VAL A 241 11.30 -16.91 -11.08
CA VAL A 241 10.60 -15.72 -11.59
C VAL A 241 11.02 -15.50 -13.03
N GLY A 242 10.05 -15.45 -13.94
CA GLY A 242 10.36 -15.25 -15.35
C GLY A 242 9.20 -14.69 -16.16
N GLN A 243 9.41 -14.64 -17.48
CA GLN A 243 8.42 -14.14 -18.41
C GLN A 243 8.21 -15.09 -19.60
N TRP A 244 6.94 -15.21 -20.00
CA TRP A 244 6.53 -15.91 -21.20
C TRP A 244 5.89 -14.94 -22.21
N GLU A 245 6.07 -15.26 -23.49
CA GLU A 245 5.26 -14.71 -24.57
C GLU A 245 4.37 -15.85 -25.09
N LEU A 246 3.05 -15.65 -25.00
CA LEU A 246 2.05 -16.63 -25.39
C LEU A 246 1.25 -16.10 -26.58
N GLU A 247 1.08 -16.93 -27.62
CA GLU A 247 0.19 -16.60 -28.75
C GLU A 247 -1.04 -17.49 -28.75
N TRP A 248 -2.20 -16.85 -28.77
CA TRP A 248 -3.51 -17.46 -28.70
C TRP A 248 -4.24 -17.34 -30.03
N GLU A 249 -5.08 -18.33 -30.32
CA GLU A 249 -6.09 -18.26 -31.37
C GLU A 249 -7.49 -18.26 -30.76
N SER A 250 -8.39 -17.46 -31.32
CA SER A 250 -9.80 -17.49 -30.93
C SER A 250 -10.57 -18.49 -31.80
N LEU A 251 -11.34 -19.37 -31.17
CA LEU A 251 -12.31 -20.21 -31.85
C LEU A 251 -13.57 -19.42 -32.20
N PRO A 252 -14.41 -19.87 -33.17
CA PRO A 252 -15.69 -19.22 -33.48
C PRO A 252 -16.65 -19.12 -32.28
N THR A 253 -16.47 -19.97 -31.27
CA THR A 253 -17.21 -19.94 -29.99
C THR A 253 -16.78 -18.79 -29.07
N GLY A 254 -15.68 -18.11 -29.38
CA GLY A 254 -15.04 -17.10 -28.54
C GLY A 254 -14.04 -17.66 -27.52
N GLU A 255 -13.83 -18.98 -27.47
CA GLU A 255 -12.83 -19.60 -26.59
C GLU A 255 -11.41 -19.44 -27.17
N PHE A 256 -10.42 -19.24 -26.31
CA PHE A 256 -9.02 -19.19 -26.71
C PHE A 256 -8.31 -20.55 -26.63
N ARG A 257 -7.46 -20.83 -27.62
CA ARG A 257 -6.50 -21.95 -27.60
C ARG A 257 -5.09 -21.41 -27.76
N LEU A 258 -4.15 -21.98 -27.03
CA LEU A 258 -2.74 -21.58 -27.07
C LEU A 258 -2.06 -22.25 -28.26
N ARG A 259 -1.43 -21.47 -29.14
CA ARG A 259 -0.68 -21.94 -30.31
C ARG A 259 0.82 -21.87 -30.15
N SER A 260 1.32 -20.85 -29.47
CA SER A 260 2.77 -20.65 -29.29
C SER A 260 3.08 -20.32 -27.84
N TRP A 261 4.14 -20.93 -27.31
CA TRP A 261 4.67 -20.63 -25.98
C TRP A 261 6.18 -20.39 -26.06
N ARG A 262 6.61 -19.14 -25.85
CA ARG A 262 8.03 -18.77 -25.78
C ARG A 262 8.42 -18.44 -24.34
N LEU A 263 9.61 -18.85 -23.95
CA LEU A 263 10.23 -18.50 -22.69
C LEU A 263 11.26 -17.40 -22.95
N LEU A 264 11.20 -16.29 -22.23
CA LEU A 264 12.08 -15.14 -22.46
C LEU A 264 13.35 -15.20 -21.60
N GLY A 265 13.18 -15.41 -20.30
CA GLY A 265 14.24 -15.52 -19.31
C GLY A 265 13.66 -15.81 -17.93
N GLU A 266 14.52 -16.29 -17.03
CA GLU A 266 14.14 -16.67 -15.66
C GLU A 266 15.29 -16.40 -14.69
N SER A 267 14.97 -15.80 -13.55
CA SER A 267 15.80 -15.86 -12.35
C SER A 267 15.39 -17.08 -11.52
N GLN A 268 16.35 -17.90 -11.16
CA GLN A 268 16.19 -19.07 -10.30
C GLN A 268 17.00 -18.85 -9.03
N SER A 269 16.32 -18.66 -7.90
CA SER A 269 16.93 -18.52 -6.59
C SER A 269 16.65 -19.75 -5.72
N ARG A 270 17.66 -20.25 -5.02
CA ARG A 270 17.57 -21.49 -4.25
C ARG A 270 18.23 -21.35 -2.89
N ALA A 271 17.48 -21.70 -1.85
CA ALA A 271 17.97 -21.83 -0.48
C ALA A 271 18.13 -23.30 -0.10
N ALA A 272 19.30 -23.68 0.42
CA ALA A 272 19.59 -25.04 0.87
C ALA A 272 18.97 -25.36 2.25
N ALA A 273 18.72 -24.33 3.06
CA ALA A 273 18.13 -24.39 4.40
C ALA A 273 17.24 -23.14 4.62
N PRO A 274 16.41 -23.10 5.68
CA PRO A 274 15.71 -21.87 6.06
C PRO A 274 16.69 -20.71 6.27
N VAL A 275 16.38 -19.55 5.68
CA VAL A 275 17.18 -18.31 5.83
C VAL A 275 16.63 -17.49 7.00
N PHE A 276 15.32 -17.24 7.01
CA PHE A 276 14.62 -16.63 8.13
C PHE A 276 13.80 -17.66 8.90
N ALA A 277 13.58 -17.39 10.19
CA ALA A 277 12.70 -18.15 11.06
C ALA A 277 11.65 -17.23 11.68
N ASP A 278 10.39 -17.63 11.64
CA ASP A 278 9.33 -16.95 12.38
C ASP A 278 9.42 -17.34 13.87
N ILE A 279 9.81 -16.38 14.69
CA ILE A 279 9.90 -16.52 16.15
C ILE A 279 8.76 -15.81 16.88
N THR A 280 7.77 -15.27 16.17
CA THR A 280 6.76 -14.37 16.74
C THR A 280 6.03 -15.02 17.92
N ALA A 281 5.62 -16.28 17.78
CA ALA A 281 4.96 -16.99 18.86
C ALA A 281 5.89 -17.24 20.06
N GLN A 282 7.17 -17.53 19.82
CA GLN A 282 8.15 -17.70 20.89
C GLN A 282 8.39 -16.39 21.64
N ALA A 283 8.51 -15.28 20.90
CA ALA A 283 8.80 -13.96 21.43
C ALA A 283 7.62 -13.36 22.22
N PHE A 284 6.38 -13.54 21.73
CA PHE A 284 5.22 -12.78 22.22
C PHE A 284 4.12 -13.61 22.90
N ALA A 285 4.10 -14.94 22.83
CA ALA A 285 2.99 -15.74 23.38
C ALA A 285 2.78 -15.60 24.90
N GLY A 286 3.78 -15.12 25.64
CA GLY A 286 3.63 -14.77 27.06
C GLY A 286 2.71 -13.58 27.32
N ASN A 287 2.40 -12.78 26.30
CA ASN A 287 1.61 -11.55 26.43
C ASN A 287 0.17 -11.79 25.99
N SER A 288 -0.80 -11.41 26.84
CA SER A 288 -2.22 -11.54 26.50
C SER A 288 -2.63 -10.68 25.30
N SER A 289 -1.96 -9.54 25.10
CA SER A 289 -2.14 -8.63 23.97
C SER A 289 -1.73 -9.22 22.63
N TYR A 290 -0.75 -10.12 22.61
CA TYR A 290 -0.40 -10.83 21.37
C TYR A 290 -1.58 -11.67 20.86
N ALA A 291 -2.13 -12.54 21.72
CA ALA A 291 -3.21 -13.42 21.33
C ALA A 291 -4.56 -12.70 21.11
N SER A 292 -4.82 -11.64 21.87
CA SER A 292 -6.09 -10.90 21.82
C SER A 292 -6.11 -9.76 20.80
N GLN A 293 -4.95 -9.19 20.44
CA GLN A 293 -4.84 -8.04 19.55
C GLN A 293 -4.00 -8.32 18.30
N LEU A 294 -2.72 -8.70 18.45
CA LEU A 294 -1.77 -8.71 17.33
C LEU A 294 -1.95 -9.86 16.35
N LEU A 295 -2.51 -11.00 16.78
CA LEU A 295 -2.85 -12.12 15.89
C LEU A 295 -4.01 -11.82 14.91
N ARG A 296 -4.59 -10.62 14.97
CA ARG A 296 -5.76 -10.24 14.18
C ARG A 296 -5.38 -9.10 13.22
N GLY A 297 -5.56 -9.33 11.93
CA GLY A 297 -5.36 -8.30 10.91
C GLY A 297 -6.44 -7.22 10.90
N ALA A 298 -6.21 -6.17 10.12
CA ALA A 298 -7.14 -5.04 9.99
C ALA A 298 -8.55 -5.48 9.56
N ASP A 299 -8.66 -6.49 8.69
CA ASP A 299 -9.96 -7.01 8.23
C ASP A 299 -10.81 -7.57 9.36
N TYR A 300 -10.20 -8.30 10.30
CA TYR A 300 -10.90 -8.78 11.48
C TYR A 300 -11.44 -7.59 12.30
N TRP A 301 -10.58 -6.61 12.58
CA TRP A 301 -10.96 -5.48 13.42
C TRP A 301 -12.02 -4.58 12.78
N ARG A 302 -12.03 -4.45 11.44
CA ARG A 302 -13.09 -3.76 10.70
C ARG A 302 -14.48 -4.38 10.90
N THR A 303 -14.56 -5.67 11.22
CA THR A 303 -15.84 -6.34 11.52
C THR A 303 -16.31 -6.18 12.97
N VAL A 304 -15.40 -5.79 13.88
CA VAL A 304 -15.67 -5.77 15.32
C VAL A 304 -15.74 -4.34 15.88
N LEU A 305 -14.91 -3.43 15.38
CA LEU A 305 -14.84 -2.04 15.83
C LEU A 305 -15.95 -1.19 15.17
N ASP A 306 -16.44 -0.21 15.91
CA ASP A 306 -17.48 0.71 15.44
C ASP A 306 -16.97 1.53 14.24
N VAL A 307 -17.84 1.76 13.24
CA VAL A 307 -17.51 2.55 12.04
C VAL A 307 -17.12 3.99 12.37
N ALA A 308 -17.57 4.55 13.50
CA ALA A 308 -17.16 5.87 13.99
C ALA A 308 -15.72 5.88 14.54
N CYS A 309 -15.20 4.73 14.97
CA CYS A 309 -13.76 4.50 15.19
C CYS A 309 -13.07 3.96 13.93
N GLY A 310 -13.83 3.81 12.83
CA GLY A 310 -13.59 2.87 11.75
C GLY A 310 -12.17 2.93 11.23
N ILE A 311 -11.51 1.77 11.25
CA ILE A 311 -10.23 1.56 10.59
C ILE A 311 -10.38 2.02 9.14
N ASP A 312 -9.75 3.14 8.82
CA ASP A 312 -9.81 3.74 7.50
C ASP A 312 -9.27 2.74 6.45
N ILE A 313 -9.76 2.83 5.21
CA ILE A 313 -9.33 1.99 4.08
C ILE A 313 -7.82 2.13 3.79
N TYR A 314 -7.20 3.21 4.27
CA TYR A 314 -5.76 3.43 4.13
C TYR A 314 -4.93 2.64 5.16
N GLY A 315 -5.53 2.09 6.22
CA GLY A 315 -4.89 1.12 7.12
C GLY A 315 -3.55 1.60 7.70
N HIS A 316 -3.59 2.59 8.59
CA HIS A 316 -2.40 3.18 9.19
C HIS A 316 -1.84 2.28 10.30
N ASN A 317 -0.72 1.61 10.06
CA ASN A 317 0.00 0.85 11.09
C ASN A 317 1.51 1.01 10.89
N GLY A 318 2.13 1.86 11.69
CA GLY A 318 3.58 1.94 11.81
C GLY A 318 4.14 0.98 12.86
N VAL A 319 5.42 0.68 12.74
CA VAL A 319 6.21 -0.02 13.76
C VAL A 319 7.49 0.78 13.98
N SER A 320 7.92 0.87 15.24
CA SER A 320 9.13 1.59 15.62
C SER A 320 9.88 0.82 16.68
N ILE A 321 11.19 0.98 16.68
CA ILE A 321 12.09 0.31 17.60
C ILE A 321 12.92 1.38 18.32
N GLY A 322 13.24 1.14 19.59
CA GLY A 322 14.23 1.92 20.33
C GLY A 322 14.42 1.38 21.74
N ASP A 323 15.63 1.51 22.28
CA ASP A 323 15.95 1.21 23.67
C ASP A 323 15.30 2.26 24.60
N ILE A 324 14.16 1.93 25.21
CA ILE A 324 13.37 2.87 26.01
C ILE A 324 13.78 2.94 27.47
N ASP A 325 14.58 2.00 27.96
CA ASP A 325 15.03 1.95 29.35
C ASP A 325 16.56 1.92 29.56
N ASP A 326 17.31 2.15 28.48
CA ASP A 326 18.77 2.19 28.40
C ASP A 326 19.43 0.88 28.88
N ASP A 327 18.75 -0.27 28.69
CA ASP A 327 19.28 -1.59 29.06
C ASP A 327 20.12 -2.23 27.95
N GLY A 328 20.21 -1.54 26.81
CA GLY A 328 20.94 -1.90 25.62
C GLY A 328 20.10 -2.66 24.61
N PHE A 329 18.94 -3.21 24.99
CA PHE A 329 18.10 -3.99 24.08
C PHE A 329 17.01 -3.13 23.46
N ASP A 330 16.86 -3.25 22.16
CA ASP A 330 15.83 -2.55 21.42
C ASP A 330 14.42 -3.06 21.75
N ASP A 331 13.51 -2.14 22.07
CA ASP A 331 12.11 -2.40 22.41
C ASP A 331 11.18 -2.09 21.23
N LEU A 332 10.02 -2.74 21.20
CA LEU A 332 9.10 -2.68 20.06
C LEU A 332 7.84 -1.87 20.37
N TYR A 333 7.60 -0.82 19.59
CA TYR A 333 6.35 -0.05 19.62
C TYR A 333 5.53 -0.27 18.34
N VAL A 334 4.31 -0.76 18.50
CA VAL A 334 3.38 -1.08 17.41
C VAL A 334 2.21 -0.11 17.42
N CYS A 335 2.13 0.73 16.39
CA CYS A 335 1.00 1.63 16.17
C CYS A 335 -0.22 0.83 15.73
N GLN A 336 -1.40 1.30 16.11
CA GLN A 336 -2.65 0.60 15.90
C GLN A 336 -3.73 1.53 15.34
N PRO A 337 -4.75 0.95 14.67
CA PRO A 337 -5.92 1.69 14.24
C PRO A 337 -6.71 2.21 15.44
N ALA A 338 -7.56 3.22 15.19
CA ALA A 338 -8.40 3.79 16.23
C ALA A 338 -9.27 2.73 16.94
N GLY A 339 -9.39 2.86 18.26
CA GLY A 339 -10.13 1.95 19.13
C GLY A 339 -9.31 0.79 19.68
N LEU A 340 -8.07 0.58 19.21
CA LEU A 340 -7.11 -0.36 19.78
C LEU A 340 -5.95 0.41 20.38
N PRO A 341 -5.46 0.05 21.58
CA PRO A 341 -4.29 0.70 22.14
C PRO A 341 -3.05 0.31 21.34
N ASN A 342 -2.23 1.30 20.98
CA ASN A 342 -0.84 1.06 20.58
C ASN A 342 -0.14 0.19 21.62
N ARG A 343 0.83 -0.63 21.19
CA ARG A 343 1.50 -1.59 22.06
C ARG A 343 2.97 -1.28 22.21
N LEU A 344 3.45 -1.21 23.46
CA LEU A 344 4.87 -1.13 23.79
C LEU A 344 5.31 -2.44 24.43
N TYR A 345 6.17 -3.16 23.73
CA TYR A 345 6.76 -4.41 24.18
C TYR A 345 8.22 -4.19 24.54
N ARG A 346 8.53 -4.39 25.81
CA ARG A 346 9.90 -4.33 26.31
C ARG A 346 10.62 -5.65 26.01
N ASN A 347 11.81 -5.59 25.43
CA ASN A 347 12.69 -6.74 25.26
C ASN A 347 13.26 -7.17 26.62
N ARG A 348 13.26 -8.47 26.90
CA ARG A 348 13.83 -9.02 28.15
C ARG A 348 15.30 -9.42 28.02
N GLY A 349 15.86 -9.37 26.81
CA GLY A 349 17.21 -9.83 26.50
C GLY A 349 17.37 -11.36 26.47
N ASP A 350 16.27 -12.11 26.55
CA ASP A 350 16.25 -13.58 26.51
C ASP A 350 15.47 -14.14 25.29
N GLY A 351 15.22 -13.27 24.30
CA GLY A 351 14.41 -13.58 23.11
C GLY A 351 12.90 -13.53 23.35
N THR A 352 12.46 -13.03 24.51
CA THR A 352 11.04 -12.80 24.81
C THR A 352 10.76 -11.34 25.14
N PHE A 353 9.50 -10.94 24.98
CA PHE A 353 9.04 -9.57 25.20
C PHE A 353 7.98 -9.48 26.31
N GLU A 354 7.89 -8.31 26.93
CA GLU A 354 6.88 -7.94 27.92
C GLU A 354 6.02 -6.79 27.43
N ASP A 355 4.70 -6.97 27.39
CA ASP A 355 3.78 -5.84 27.19
C ASP A 355 3.77 -4.94 28.43
N ILE A 356 4.38 -3.75 28.32
CA ILE A 356 4.41 -2.73 29.38
C ILE A 356 3.48 -1.55 29.09
N THR A 357 2.60 -1.65 28.08
CA THR A 357 1.78 -0.56 27.53
C THR A 357 1.01 0.25 28.59
N GLU A 358 0.36 -0.43 29.55
CA GLU A 358 -0.42 0.24 30.58
C GLU A 358 0.48 1.00 31.56
N GLY A 359 1.63 0.41 31.92
CA GLY A 359 2.59 1.00 32.85
C GLY A 359 3.43 2.13 32.24
N SER A 360 3.62 2.11 30.93
CA SER A 360 4.40 3.10 30.19
C SER A 360 3.65 4.39 29.89
N GLY A 361 2.31 4.33 29.78
CA GLY A 361 1.44 5.48 29.51
C GLY A 361 1.31 5.85 28.03
N VAL A 362 1.72 4.95 27.12
CA VAL A 362 1.71 5.19 25.66
C VAL A 362 0.74 4.27 24.89
N GLY A 363 -0.25 3.69 25.58
CA GLY A 363 -1.35 2.95 24.96
C GLY A 363 -2.37 3.87 24.27
N ILE A 364 -1.96 4.55 23.20
CA ILE A 364 -2.78 5.52 22.45
C ILE A 364 -3.91 4.80 21.71
N LEU A 365 -5.14 5.29 21.85
CA LEU A 365 -6.34 4.68 21.25
C LEU A 365 -6.74 5.36 19.92
N GLU A 366 -6.19 6.53 19.65
CA GLU A 366 -6.41 7.25 18.41
C GLU A 366 -5.61 6.63 17.26
N ASN A 367 -6.11 6.79 16.04
CA ASN A 367 -5.50 6.23 14.83
C ASN A 367 -4.07 6.77 14.65
N THR A 368 -3.08 5.86 14.64
CA THR A 368 -1.66 6.22 14.65
C THR A 368 -0.98 5.76 13.36
N ALA A 369 -0.41 6.71 12.61
CA ALA A 369 0.28 6.44 11.36
C ALA A 369 1.70 5.91 11.57
N CYS A 370 2.48 6.58 12.40
CA CYS A 370 3.83 6.18 12.74
C CYS A 370 4.24 6.69 14.12
N ALA A 371 5.39 6.23 14.58
CA ALA A 371 6.05 6.71 15.77
C ALA A 371 7.55 6.90 15.48
N LEU A 372 8.20 7.70 16.32
CA LEU A 372 9.62 8.00 16.23
C LEU A 372 10.20 8.01 17.64
N PHE A 373 11.25 7.21 17.85
CA PHE A 373 12.08 7.29 19.04
C PHE A 373 13.33 8.12 18.74
N ALA A 374 13.57 9.16 19.53
CA ALA A 374 14.78 9.97 19.44
C ALA A 374 14.98 10.83 20.70
N ASP A 375 16.19 11.26 20.99
CA ASP A 375 16.50 12.13 22.13
C ASP A 375 16.19 13.61 21.81
N PHE A 376 14.92 13.99 21.87
CA PHE A 376 14.46 15.35 21.50
C PHE A 376 14.83 16.43 22.53
N ASP A 377 15.11 16.03 23.78
CA ASP A 377 15.47 16.96 24.85
C ASP A 377 16.97 16.94 25.21
N ASN A 378 17.78 16.15 24.48
CA ASN A 378 19.21 15.94 24.69
C ASN A 378 19.53 15.45 26.11
N ALA A 379 18.64 14.65 26.71
CA ALA A 379 18.81 14.08 28.05
C ALA A 379 19.49 12.72 28.05
N GLY A 380 19.89 12.20 26.89
CA GLY A 380 20.51 10.89 26.70
C GLY A 380 19.52 9.73 26.77
N ARG A 381 18.20 9.99 26.69
CA ARG A 381 17.14 8.99 26.62
C ARG A 381 16.30 9.23 25.38
N GLN A 382 15.86 8.16 24.73
CA GLN A 382 14.97 8.29 23.60
C GLN A 382 13.55 8.64 24.06
N ASP A 383 13.09 9.84 23.68
CA ASP A 383 11.72 10.29 23.78
C ASP A 383 10.88 9.71 22.62
N LEU A 384 9.56 9.76 22.75
CA LEU A 384 8.63 9.21 21.76
C LEU A 384 7.76 10.31 21.15
N ILE A 385 7.81 10.45 19.82
CA ILE A 385 6.76 11.14 19.07
C ILE A 385 5.79 10.11 18.50
N VAL A 386 4.50 10.28 18.78
CA VAL A 386 3.42 9.50 18.18
C VAL A 386 2.67 10.38 17.18
N VAL A 387 2.63 9.96 15.92
CA VAL A 387 1.97 10.68 14.83
C VAL A 387 0.58 10.09 14.64
N ARG A 388 -0.42 10.76 15.21
CA ARG A 388 -1.83 10.41 14.98
C ARG A 388 -2.36 11.12 13.75
N THR A 389 -3.42 10.59 13.16
CA THR A 389 -4.08 11.21 12.01
C THR A 389 -4.53 12.66 12.27
N ASP A 390 -4.85 13.01 13.52
CA ASP A 390 -5.29 14.35 13.92
C ASP A 390 -4.17 15.28 14.42
N GLY A 391 -2.93 14.77 14.51
CA GLY A 391 -1.75 15.54 14.88
C GLY A 391 -0.77 14.80 15.79
N PRO A 392 0.44 15.34 15.95
CA PRO A 392 1.50 14.69 16.71
C PRO A 392 1.32 14.81 18.23
N SER A 393 2.04 13.98 18.98
CA SER A 393 2.27 14.16 20.42
C SER A 393 3.63 13.71 20.85
N LEU A 394 4.23 14.51 21.72
CA LEU A 394 5.51 14.22 22.35
C LEU A 394 5.28 13.56 23.71
N PHE A 395 6.02 12.50 23.96
CA PHE A 395 6.07 11.74 25.19
C PHE A 395 7.52 11.73 25.67
N VAL A 396 7.78 12.45 26.76
CA VAL A 396 9.13 12.57 27.32
C VAL A 396 9.43 11.36 28.20
N ASN A 397 10.52 10.67 27.90
CA ASN A 397 10.97 9.49 28.61
C ASN A 397 11.47 9.86 30.02
N GLN A 398 10.82 9.30 31.03
CA GLN A 398 11.13 9.50 32.45
C GLN A 398 12.09 8.43 33.01
N GLY A 399 12.54 7.49 32.16
CA GLY A 399 13.33 6.32 32.52
C GLY A 399 12.48 5.12 32.95
N GLY A 400 13.06 3.92 32.86
CA GLY A 400 12.41 2.66 33.26
C GLY A 400 11.15 2.34 32.48
N GLY A 401 11.13 2.67 31.18
CA GLY A 401 10.02 2.43 30.26
C GLY A 401 8.77 3.29 30.52
N LYS A 402 8.89 4.41 31.24
CA LYS A 402 7.77 5.31 31.55
C LYS A 402 7.86 6.61 30.78
N PHE A 403 6.72 7.02 30.24
CA PHE A 403 6.63 8.25 29.46
C PHE A 403 5.64 9.23 30.06
N ARG A 404 5.91 10.52 29.88
CA ARG A 404 4.99 11.60 30.23
C ARG A 404 4.66 12.42 29.00
N LYS A 405 3.38 12.47 28.64
CA LYS A 405 2.90 13.35 27.56
C LYS A 405 3.26 14.81 27.88
N LYS A 406 3.94 15.48 26.95
CA LYS A 406 4.17 16.92 26.98
C LYS A 406 2.96 17.60 26.30
N PRO A 407 2.10 18.30 27.05
CA PRO A 407 1.00 19.03 26.46
C PRO A 407 1.53 20.19 25.62
N ASP A 408 0.79 20.54 24.57
CA ASP A 408 1.08 21.69 23.69
C ASP A 408 2.53 21.69 23.14
N ALA A 409 3.08 20.50 22.86
CA ALA A 409 4.45 20.38 22.35
C ALA A 409 4.63 20.95 20.93
N PHE A 410 3.57 21.06 20.13
CA PHE A 410 3.66 21.48 18.72
C PHE A 410 2.85 22.75 18.48
N HIS A 411 3.53 23.83 18.09
CA HIS A 411 2.94 25.13 17.80
C HIS A 411 2.93 25.41 16.30
N PHE A 412 1.80 25.09 15.66
CA PHE A 412 1.59 25.34 14.23
C PHE A 412 1.28 26.82 13.95
N ALA A 413 1.83 27.38 12.88
CA ALA A 413 1.55 28.77 12.49
C ALA A 413 0.13 28.92 11.95
N GLN A 414 -0.40 27.85 11.34
CA GLN A 414 -1.80 27.70 10.94
C GLN A 414 -2.33 26.36 11.44
N PRO A 415 -3.62 26.25 11.80
CA PRO A 415 -4.19 24.96 12.15
C PRO A 415 -3.96 23.93 11.04
N PRO A 416 -3.44 22.73 11.36
CA PRO A 416 -3.31 21.65 10.39
C PRO A 416 -4.66 21.39 9.70
N GLN A 417 -4.62 21.22 8.39
CA GLN A 417 -5.83 21.11 7.58
C GLN A 417 -6.09 19.68 7.10
N GLY A 418 -5.16 18.76 7.32
CA GLY A 418 -5.25 17.39 6.84
C GLY A 418 -4.58 16.35 7.72
N THR A 419 -4.77 15.10 7.35
CA THR A 419 -4.34 13.92 8.09
C THR A 419 -2.84 13.73 8.04
N PHE A 420 -2.21 13.58 9.20
CA PHE A 420 -0.79 13.26 9.29
C PHE A 420 -0.55 11.78 8.94
N THR A 421 0.47 11.51 8.12
CA THR A 421 0.74 10.18 7.56
C THR A 421 2.17 9.70 7.77
N GLY A 422 3.13 10.60 7.88
CA GLY A 422 4.55 10.28 8.05
C GLY A 422 5.31 11.39 8.73
N ALA A 423 6.48 11.06 9.27
CA ALA A 423 7.39 12.02 9.85
C ALA A 423 8.84 11.51 9.74
N ALA A 424 9.78 12.45 9.68
CA ALA A 424 11.21 12.15 9.76
C ALA A 424 11.93 13.26 10.55
N VAL A 425 13.03 12.89 11.20
CA VAL A 425 13.79 13.77 12.10
C VAL A 425 15.19 14.03 11.59
N ALA A 426 15.64 15.27 11.73
CA ALA A 426 17.01 15.69 11.45
C ALA A 426 17.32 16.99 12.20
N ASP A 427 18.58 17.23 12.53
CA ASP A 427 19.09 18.54 12.92
C ASP A 427 19.35 19.36 11.65
N TYR A 428 18.29 19.91 11.05
CA TYR A 428 18.37 20.48 9.70
C TYR A 428 19.16 21.78 9.63
N ASP A 429 19.23 22.52 10.73
CA ASP A 429 19.96 23.78 10.84
C ASP A 429 21.26 23.68 11.67
N ARG A 430 21.62 22.46 12.06
CA ARG A 430 22.87 22.10 12.76
C ARG A 430 23.02 22.83 14.08
N ASP A 431 21.92 23.05 14.77
CA ASP A 431 21.90 23.75 16.04
C ASP A 431 22.07 22.81 17.25
N GLY A 432 22.20 21.51 16.99
CA GLY A 432 22.41 20.43 17.95
C GLY A 432 21.11 19.85 18.52
N TRP A 433 19.95 20.20 17.96
CA TRP A 433 18.64 19.73 18.38
C TRP A 433 17.91 19.10 17.21
N LEU A 434 17.27 17.96 17.45
CA LEU A 434 16.48 17.30 16.41
C LEU A 434 15.19 18.05 16.15
N ASP A 435 14.92 18.31 14.87
CA ASP A 435 13.70 18.91 14.33
C ASP A 435 12.86 17.85 13.60
N VAL A 436 11.62 18.20 13.25
CA VAL A 436 10.67 17.24 12.68
C VAL A 436 10.00 17.79 11.44
N TYR A 437 9.99 17.00 10.37
CA TYR A 437 9.14 17.23 9.20
C TYR A 437 7.93 16.28 9.25
N PHE A 438 6.73 16.79 8.98
CA PHE A 438 5.48 16.04 9.00
C PHE A 438 4.81 16.01 7.63
N CYS A 439 4.50 14.82 7.12
CA CYS A 439 3.73 14.61 5.90
C CYS A 439 2.22 14.61 6.18
N LEU A 440 1.46 15.24 5.28
CA LEU A 440 0.00 15.31 5.29
C LEU A 440 -0.57 14.84 3.95
N TYR A 441 -1.76 14.23 4.01
CA TYR A 441 -2.33 13.50 2.87
C TYR A 441 -3.74 13.96 2.45
N LEU A 442 -4.74 13.87 3.32
CA LEU A 442 -6.13 14.26 3.01
C LEU A 442 -6.61 15.38 3.92
N TYR A 443 -7.37 16.34 3.39
CA TYR A 443 -8.01 17.36 4.22
C TYR A 443 -8.97 16.73 5.24
N TYR A 444 -9.01 17.29 6.46
CA TYR A 444 -10.02 16.93 7.44
C TYR A 444 -11.41 17.18 6.87
N GLN A 445 -12.29 16.17 6.93
CA GLN A 445 -13.59 16.26 6.28
C GLN A 445 -14.52 17.24 7.01
N GLY A 446 -14.92 18.31 6.30
CA GLY A 446 -16.07 19.15 6.64
C GLY A 446 -17.35 18.68 5.92
N THR A 447 -18.47 19.37 6.15
CA THR A 447 -19.78 19.01 5.55
C THR A 447 -19.85 19.17 4.03
N ASP A 448 -18.88 19.83 3.40
CA ASP A 448 -18.80 20.04 1.95
C ASP A 448 -17.43 19.64 1.39
N GLN A 449 -17.45 18.63 0.51
CA GLN A 449 -16.45 18.24 -0.51
C GLN A 449 -15.32 17.28 -0.12
N TYR A 450 -15.45 16.04 -0.62
CA TYR A 450 -14.31 15.19 -0.99
C TYR A 450 -13.69 15.75 -2.28
N LYS A 451 -12.41 16.14 -2.25
CA LYS A 451 -11.68 16.59 -3.45
C LYS A 451 -10.69 15.52 -3.86
N TYR A 452 -10.96 14.89 -5.00
CA TYR A 452 -10.03 13.93 -5.58
C TYR A 452 -8.75 14.62 -6.07
N PRO A 453 -7.60 13.95 -6.00
CA PRO A 453 -6.34 14.45 -6.57
C PRO A 453 -6.54 14.79 -8.05
N SER A 454 -6.18 15.99 -8.50
CA SER A 454 -6.43 16.38 -9.89
C SER A 454 -5.38 17.39 -10.41
N PRO A 455 -4.72 17.11 -11.56
CA PRO A 455 -4.74 15.84 -12.29
C PRO A 455 -3.98 14.75 -11.52
N TYR A 456 -4.31 13.47 -11.71
CA TYR A 456 -3.72 12.35 -10.95
C TYR A 456 -2.18 12.39 -10.91
N TYR A 457 -1.54 12.61 -12.07
CA TYR A 457 -0.08 12.57 -12.23
C TYR A 457 0.66 13.80 -11.64
N ASP A 458 -0.02 14.91 -11.37
CA ASP A 458 0.59 16.17 -10.90
C ASP A 458 -0.36 16.95 -9.97
N ALA A 459 -1.05 16.25 -9.07
CA ALA A 459 -2.04 16.85 -8.18
C ALA A 459 -1.35 17.80 -7.18
N GLU A 460 -1.80 19.06 -7.07
CA GLU A 460 -1.31 20.05 -6.08
C GLU A 460 -2.41 20.56 -5.14
N ASN A 461 -3.49 19.78 -5.03
CA ASN A 461 -4.66 20.10 -4.21
C ASN A 461 -4.74 19.29 -2.90
N GLY A 462 -3.60 18.81 -2.39
CA GLY A 462 -3.47 18.20 -1.07
C GLY A 462 -3.23 19.24 0.05
N PRO A 463 -3.32 18.83 1.32
CA PRO A 463 -2.98 19.68 2.47
C PRO A 463 -1.47 19.97 2.54
N PRO A 464 -1.04 21.10 3.12
CA PRO A 464 0.38 21.42 3.24
C PRO A 464 1.09 20.61 4.35
N ASN A 465 2.34 20.18 4.10
CA ASN A 465 3.21 19.57 5.12
C ASN A 465 3.78 20.63 6.09
N PHE A 466 4.38 20.18 7.20
CA PHE A 466 4.96 21.08 8.22
C PHE A 466 6.43 20.75 8.52
N MET A 467 7.26 21.80 8.62
CA MET A 467 8.58 21.73 9.23
C MET A 467 8.55 22.38 10.62
N MET A 468 8.94 21.63 11.64
CA MET A 468 8.80 21.99 13.04
C MET A 468 10.16 22.04 13.71
N ARG A 469 10.58 23.25 14.10
CA ARG A 469 11.86 23.50 14.77
C ARG A 469 11.76 23.39 16.29
N ASN A 470 12.61 22.58 16.90
CA ASN A 470 12.75 22.41 18.33
C ASN A 470 13.19 23.72 19.01
N GLN A 471 12.45 24.14 20.03
CA GLN A 471 12.70 25.36 20.80
C GLN A 471 13.57 25.11 22.04
N ARG A 472 14.05 23.87 22.24
CA ARG A 472 14.96 23.48 23.34
C ARG A 472 14.32 23.51 24.73
N ASP A 473 13.00 23.59 24.79
CA ASP A 473 12.19 23.58 26.01
C ASP A 473 11.11 22.49 25.99
N GLY A 474 11.26 21.53 25.06
CA GLY A 474 10.29 20.48 24.76
C GLY A 474 9.08 20.97 23.97
N SER A 475 9.16 22.15 23.33
CA SER A 475 8.19 22.60 22.33
C SER A 475 8.84 22.74 20.95
N PHE A 476 8.01 22.66 19.91
CA PHE A 476 8.38 22.79 18.51
C PHE A 476 7.56 23.91 17.87
N ARG A 477 8.21 24.74 17.07
CA ARG A 477 7.60 25.86 16.35
C ARG A 477 7.61 25.59 14.85
N ASP A 478 6.48 25.83 14.21
CA ASP A 478 6.38 25.81 12.76
C ASP A 478 7.29 26.88 12.12
N VAL A 479 8.19 26.40 11.25
CA VAL A 479 9.14 27.20 10.45
C VAL A 479 8.96 26.96 8.96
N THR A 480 7.86 26.33 8.53
CA THR A 480 7.65 25.89 7.13
C THR A 480 7.83 27.01 6.10
N ALA A 481 7.27 28.19 6.37
CA ALA A 481 7.42 29.36 5.49
C ALA A 481 8.82 29.99 5.59
N GLU A 482 9.45 29.96 6.77
CA GLU A 482 10.80 30.49 7.00
C GLU A 482 11.85 29.65 6.28
N SER A 483 11.69 28.32 6.32
CA SER A 483 12.56 27.36 5.66
C SER A 483 12.27 27.21 4.16
N ARG A 484 11.22 27.85 3.64
CA ARG A 484 10.76 27.73 2.24
C ARG A 484 10.29 26.34 1.83
N LEU A 485 10.05 25.46 2.81
CA LEU A 485 9.37 24.18 2.60
C LEU A 485 7.87 24.37 2.35
N ASP A 486 7.37 25.61 2.27
CA ASP A 486 6.03 25.94 1.77
C ASP A 486 5.92 25.89 0.23
N LYS A 487 7.03 25.71 -0.50
CA LYS A 487 7.06 25.61 -1.97
C LYS A 487 6.85 24.17 -2.44
N ASN A 488 5.94 23.97 -3.41
CA ASN A 488 5.54 22.65 -3.94
C ASN A 488 5.03 21.65 -2.87
N ASN A 489 4.51 22.17 -1.77
CA ASN A 489 4.21 21.40 -0.57
C ASN A 489 2.72 21.03 -0.39
N THR A 490 1.88 21.18 -1.40
CA THR A 490 0.43 20.87 -1.32
C THR A 490 0.08 19.59 -2.07
N ARG A 491 0.94 18.57 -1.93
CA ARG A 491 0.79 17.26 -2.56
C ARG A 491 0.11 16.29 -1.59
N TYR A 492 0.03 15.02 -1.98
CA TYR A 492 -0.53 13.95 -1.16
C TYR A 492 0.61 13.13 -0.55
N SER A 493 1.28 13.69 0.46
CA SER A 493 2.52 13.14 0.99
C SER A 493 2.27 12.01 1.99
N PHE A 494 3.05 10.92 1.87
CA PHE A 494 2.97 9.79 2.80
C PHE A 494 4.21 9.61 3.66
N CYS A 495 5.39 9.74 3.06
CA CYS A 495 6.66 9.48 3.70
C CYS A 495 7.70 10.51 3.25
N CYS A 496 8.78 10.62 4.00
CA CYS A 496 9.91 11.45 3.68
C CYS A 496 11.19 10.86 4.30
N GLY A 497 12.34 11.19 3.74
CA GLY A 497 13.64 10.70 4.19
C GLY A 497 14.72 11.76 4.06
N TRP A 498 15.52 11.91 5.10
CA TRP A 498 16.67 12.82 5.12
C TRP A 498 17.94 12.12 4.60
N SER A 499 18.76 12.85 3.85
CA SER A 499 20.09 12.39 3.40
C SER A 499 20.98 13.58 3.09
N ASP A 500 22.29 13.46 3.30
CA ASP A 500 23.28 14.40 2.79
C ASP A 500 23.74 13.92 1.40
N TYR A 501 22.82 13.95 0.42
CA TYR A 501 23.04 13.30 -0.87
C TYR A 501 24.19 13.94 -1.67
N ASN A 502 24.42 15.24 -1.47
CA ASN A 502 25.45 16.02 -2.15
C ASN A 502 26.78 16.09 -1.36
N ARG A 503 26.82 15.55 -0.13
CA ARG A 503 27.96 15.54 0.80
C ARG A 503 28.47 16.93 1.18
N ASP A 504 27.59 17.92 1.28
CA ASP A 504 27.91 19.27 1.74
C ASP A 504 27.82 19.43 3.27
N GLY A 505 27.38 18.36 3.96
CA GLY A 505 27.26 18.31 5.41
C GLY A 505 25.97 18.92 5.94
N TRP A 506 24.97 19.17 5.08
CA TRP A 506 23.62 19.58 5.45
C TRP A 506 22.61 18.51 5.02
N PRO A 507 21.66 18.13 5.88
CA PRO A 507 20.66 17.14 5.50
C PRO A 507 19.66 17.75 4.51
N ASP A 508 19.48 17.07 3.37
CA ASP A 508 18.48 17.32 2.34
C ASP A 508 17.27 16.40 2.55
N LEU A 509 16.09 16.81 2.06
CA LEU A 509 14.83 16.12 2.31
C LEU A 509 14.20 15.63 1.00
N TYR A 510 13.97 14.31 0.87
CA TYR A 510 13.10 13.77 -0.18
C TYR A 510 11.71 13.49 0.38
N VAL A 511 10.67 13.92 -0.35
CA VAL A 511 9.26 13.73 0.03
C VAL A 511 8.57 12.92 -1.05
N VAL A 512 7.98 11.78 -0.63
CA VAL A 512 7.20 10.91 -1.52
C VAL A 512 5.72 11.22 -1.43
N ASN A 513 5.09 11.25 -2.59
CA ASN A 513 3.68 11.60 -2.76
C ASN A 513 2.97 10.46 -3.50
N ASP A 514 1.76 10.12 -3.05
CA ASP A 514 0.87 9.15 -3.71
C ASP A 514 0.31 9.74 -5.03
N PHE A 515 -0.04 11.03 -4.97
CA PHE A 515 -0.52 11.77 -6.11
C PHE A 515 0.31 13.03 -6.30
N GLY A 516 0.69 13.24 -7.56
CA GLY A 516 1.62 14.28 -7.96
C GLY A 516 3.07 13.84 -7.99
N ARG A 517 3.94 14.73 -8.50
CA ARG A 517 5.39 14.50 -8.51
C ARG A 517 5.98 14.48 -7.11
N LYS A 518 7.07 13.74 -6.94
CA LYS A 518 7.89 13.73 -5.72
C LYS A 518 8.84 14.94 -5.67
N ASN A 519 9.33 15.29 -4.47
CA ASN A 519 10.14 16.49 -4.24
C ASN A 519 11.49 16.13 -3.61
N LEU A 520 12.56 16.80 -4.06
CA LEU A 520 13.88 16.79 -3.41
C LEU A 520 14.20 18.23 -3.00
N TYR A 521 14.12 18.51 -1.71
CA TYR A 521 14.45 19.79 -1.14
C TYR A 521 15.90 19.81 -0.69
N ARG A 522 16.74 20.52 -1.45
CA ARG A 522 18.13 20.76 -1.04
C ARG A 522 18.21 21.84 0.02
N ASN A 523 18.91 21.57 1.11
CA ASN A 523 19.23 22.52 2.16
C ASN A 523 20.31 23.49 1.66
N ASN A 524 20.06 24.79 1.77
CA ASN A 524 21.02 25.81 1.31
C ASN A 524 22.08 26.17 2.36
N GLY A 525 22.04 25.55 3.54
CA GLY A 525 22.95 25.81 4.66
C GLY A 525 22.68 27.12 5.41
N ASP A 526 21.57 27.80 5.09
CA ASP A 526 21.11 29.03 5.74
C ASP A 526 19.75 28.85 6.45
N GLY A 527 19.34 27.60 6.64
CA GLY A 527 18.04 27.22 7.17
C GLY A 527 16.89 27.25 6.15
N THR A 528 17.18 27.55 4.87
CA THR A 528 16.20 27.50 3.78
C THR A 528 16.44 26.34 2.82
N PHE A 529 15.39 25.93 2.12
CA PHE A 529 15.41 24.85 1.15
C PHE A 529 15.06 25.31 -0.26
N THR A 530 15.45 24.51 -1.25
CA THR A 530 15.05 24.67 -2.66
C THR A 530 14.67 23.33 -3.24
N ASP A 531 13.46 23.24 -3.83
CA ASP A 531 13.06 22.06 -4.58
C ASP A 531 13.87 21.97 -5.89
N ILE A 532 14.68 20.92 -5.97
CA ILE A 532 15.59 20.63 -7.07
C ILE A 532 15.28 19.29 -7.75
N ALA A 533 14.13 18.65 -7.50
CA ALA A 533 13.84 17.31 -7.99
C ALA A 533 14.04 17.18 -9.52
N ALA A 534 13.60 18.18 -10.28
CA ALA A 534 13.72 18.22 -11.72
C ALA A 534 15.19 18.33 -12.17
N GLN A 535 15.96 19.19 -11.50
CA GLN A 535 17.37 19.44 -11.80
C GLN A 535 18.24 18.24 -11.45
N ALA A 536 17.92 17.56 -10.35
CA ALA A 536 18.61 16.38 -9.88
C ALA A 536 18.18 15.10 -10.62
N GLY A 537 17.11 15.12 -11.40
CA GLY A 537 16.66 13.93 -12.15
C GLY A 537 15.88 12.90 -11.33
N VAL A 538 15.29 13.34 -10.21
CA VAL A 538 14.50 12.51 -9.28
C VAL A 538 13.02 12.93 -9.21
N GLU A 539 12.57 13.74 -10.17
CA GLU A 539 11.14 13.92 -10.43
C GLU A 539 10.54 12.60 -10.88
N ASP A 540 9.72 12.02 -10.00
CA ASP A 540 9.09 10.74 -10.26
C ASP A 540 7.57 10.84 -10.10
N VAL A 541 6.86 9.87 -10.68
CA VAL A 541 5.40 9.77 -10.69
C VAL A 541 4.96 8.39 -10.31
N GLY A 542 3.90 8.30 -9.51
CA GLY A 542 3.37 7.04 -9.05
C GLY A 542 2.85 7.18 -7.63
N ALA A 543 2.19 6.13 -7.17
CA ALA A 543 1.62 6.02 -5.83
C ALA A 543 2.72 5.77 -4.80
N GLY A 544 3.50 6.82 -4.48
CA GLY A 544 4.68 6.73 -3.62
C GLY A 544 4.31 6.62 -2.15
N MET A 545 4.75 5.55 -1.49
CA MET A 545 4.41 5.22 -0.10
C MET A 545 5.62 5.20 0.84
N GLY A 546 6.82 4.93 0.32
CA GLY A 546 8.05 4.83 1.10
C GLY A 546 9.28 5.31 0.35
N VAL A 547 10.32 5.66 1.11
CA VAL A 547 11.62 6.07 0.59
C VAL A 547 12.73 5.50 1.47
N CYS A 548 13.81 5.02 0.86
CA CYS A 548 15.04 4.72 1.56
C CYS A 548 16.26 5.21 0.76
N TRP A 549 17.28 5.62 1.50
CA TRP A 549 18.59 6.03 0.98
C TRP A 549 19.59 4.94 1.32
N PHE A 550 20.32 4.44 0.34
CA PHE A 550 21.37 3.45 0.55
C PHE A 550 22.35 3.44 -0.62
N ASP A 551 23.56 2.95 -0.38
CA ASP A 551 24.61 2.81 -1.38
C ASP A 551 24.50 1.42 -2.04
N TYR A 552 23.77 1.32 -3.16
CA TYR A 552 23.43 0.00 -3.71
C TYR A 552 24.57 -0.63 -4.50
N ASP A 553 25.50 0.17 -5.02
CA ASP A 553 26.64 -0.31 -5.81
C ASP A 553 27.99 -0.19 -5.09
N ASN A 554 27.97 0.27 -3.83
CA ASN A 554 29.10 0.36 -2.92
C ASN A 554 30.17 1.36 -3.42
N ASP A 555 29.74 2.46 -4.04
CA ASP A 555 30.60 3.55 -4.51
C ASP A 555 30.80 4.66 -3.45
N GLY A 556 30.13 4.52 -2.30
CA GLY A 556 30.11 5.42 -1.16
C GLY A 556 29.04 6.51 -1.26
N ALA A 557 28.31 6.64 -2.37
CA ALA A 557 27.24 7.62 -2.56
C ALA A 557 25.89 7.02 -2.16
N GLN A 558 25.01 7.86 -1.62
CA GLN A 558 23.66 7.41 -1.29
C GLN A 558 22.81 7.50 -2.55
N ASP A 559 22.37 6.35 -3.04
CA ASP A 559 21.32 6.24 -4.03
C ASP A 559 19.94 6.35 -3.37
N LEU A 560 18.93 6.54 -4.19
CA LEU A 560 17.56 6.78 -3.73
C LEU A 560 16.61 5.73 -4.29
N TYR A 561 15.93 5.00 -3.40
CA TYR A 561 14.85 4.10 -3.78
C TYR A 561 13.50 4.63 -3.32
N VAL A 562 12.52 4.55 -4.22
CA VAL A 562 11.15 5.00 -3.99
C VAL A 562 10.22 3.80 -4.17
N ALA A 563 9.51 3.46 -3.09
CA ALA A 563 8.46 2.46 -3.11
C ALA A 563 7.17 3.07 -3.68
N ASP A 564 6.79 2.61 -4.87
CA ASP A 564 5.57 2.97 -5.58
C ASP A 564 4.68 1.71 -5.75
N MET A 565 3.61 1.82 -6.54
CA MET A 565 2.72 0.68 -6.82
C MET A 565 2.85 0.21 -8.26
N TRP A 566 3.42 -0.97 -8.44
CA TRP A 566 3.40 -1.68 -9.72
C TRP A 566 2.00 -2.21 -10.04
N SER A 567 1.61 -2.13 -11.31
CA SER A 567 0.34 -2.71 -11.77
C SER A 567 0.45 -3.42 -13.12
N ALA A 568 0.10 -4.71 -13.12
CA ALA A 568 -0.11 -5.48 -14.34
C ALA A 568 -1.19 -4.85 -15.23
N ALA A 569 -2.31 -4.42 -14.63
CA ALA A 569 -3.41 -3.79 -15.36
C ALA A 569 -3.00 -2.44 -15.92
N GLY A 570 -2.30 -1.62 -15.13
CA GLY A 570 -1.74 -0.35 -15.56
C GLY A 570 -0.79 -0.52 -16.74
N THR A 571 0.05 -1.55 -16.74
CA THR A 571 0.97 -1.82 -17.85
C THR A 571 0.19 -2.15 -19.12
N ARG A 572 -0.87 -2.96 -19.05
CA ARG A 572 -1.73 -3.30 -20.21
C ARG A 572 -2.60 -2.15 -20.70
N ILE A 573 -3.11 -1.32 -19.79
CA ILE A 573 -4.08 -0.27 -20.08
C ILE A 573 -3.36 0.98 -20.61
N SER A 574 -2.29 1.41 -19.95
CA SER A 574 -1.56 2.64 -20.29
C SER A 574 -0.84 2.59 -21.65
N THR A 575 -0.60 1.40 -22.19
CA THR A 575 0.02 1.20 -23.51
C THR A 575 -0.99 1.22 -24.67
N GLN A 576 -2.29 1.19 -24.39
CA GLN A 576 -3.31 1.20 -25.45
C GLN A 576 -3.45 2.59 -26.07
N GLU A 577 -3.74 2.64 -27.38
CA GLU A 577 -3.92 3.90 -28.11
C GLU A 577 -5.04 4.76 -27.54
N ILE A 578 -6.11 4.13 -27.03
CA ILE A 578 -7.27 4.83 -26.46
C ILE A 578 -6.97 5.46 -25.09
N PHE A 579 -5.97 4.97 -24.36
CA PHE A 579 -5.62 5.49 -23.05
C PHE A 579 -5.12 6.94 -23.17
N GLN A 580 -5.87 7.87 -22.57
CA GLN A 580 -5.54 9.29 -22.54
C GLN A 580 -5.18 9.81 -23.95
N LYS A 581 -5.92 9.38 -24.99
CA LYS A 581 -5.58 9.63 -26.40
C LYS A 581 -5.41 11.11 -26.77
N ASP A 582 -6.09 11.99 -26.04
CA ASP A 582 -6.08 13.44 -26.26
C ASP A 582 -4.98 14.13 -25.41
N ALA A 583 -4.31 13.40 -24.52
CA ALA A 583 -3.22 13.91 -23.71
C ALA A 583 -1.89 13.91 -24.47
N PRO A 584 -0.97 14.85 -24.19
CA PRO A 584 0.37 14.84 -24.75
C PRO A 584 1.13 13.54 -24.43
N GLU A 585 1.99 13.10 -25.34
CA GLU A 585 2.75 11.86 -25.16
C GLU A 585 3.62 11.86 -23.89
N LYS A 586 4.14 13.03 -23.49
CA LYS A 586 4.84 13.18 -22.21
C LYS A 586 3.99 12.78 -21.01
N VAL A 587 2.68 13.07 -21.00
CA VAL A 587 1.76 12.71 -19.91
C VAL A 587 1.44 11.22 -19.98
N ARG A 588 1.23 10.67 -21.18
CA ARG A 588 1.02 9.22 -21.36
C ARG A 588 2.24 8.41 -20.91
N ALA A 589 3.45 8.93 -21.16
CA ALA A 589 4.71 8.35 -20.68
C ALA A 589 4.80 8.31 -19.14
N LEU A 590 4.33 9.36 -18.45
CA LEU A 590 4.25 9.38 -16.97
C LEU A 590 3.36 8.26 -16.44
N TYR A 591 2.19 8.01 -17.04
CA TYR A 591 1.33 6.90 -16.62
C TYR A 591 1.93 5.52 -16.91
N ARG A 592 2.69 5.38 -18.01
CA ARG A 592 3.45 4.14 -18.26
C ARG A 592 4.57 3.94 -17.26
N LYS A 593 5.23 5.01 -16.80
CA LYS A 593 6.21 4.95 -15.69
C LYS A 593 5.51 4.58 -14.38
N HIS A 594 4.40 5.25 -14.03
CA HIS A 594 3.60 4.91 -12.85
C HIS A 594 3.22 3.42 -12.81
N ALA A 595 2.75 2.86 -13.93
CA ALA A 595 2.37 1.45 -14.01
C ALA A 595 3.52 0.46 -13.76
N ARG A 596 4.77 0.89 -13.97
CA ARG A 596 5.97 0.10 -13.73
C ARG A 596 6.36 0.05 -12.25
N GLY A 597 5.72 0.83 -11.38
CA GLY A 597 5.97 0.79 -9.94
C GLY A 597 7.26 1.50 -9.56
N ASN A 598 8.08 0.84 -8.76
CA ASN A 598 9.13 1.44 -7.96
C ASN A 598 10.26 2.04 -8.80
N SER A 599 11.00 2.96 -8.19
CA SER A 599 12.12 3.65 -8.83
C SER A 599 13.40 3.47 -8.01
N LEU A 600 14.52 3.28 -8.70
CA LEU A 600 15.87 3.36 -8.13
C LEU A 600 16.63 4.44 -8.90
N PHE A 601 17.10 5.45 -8.19
CA PHE A 601 17.84 6.57 -8.72
C PHE A 601 19.31 6.44 -8.30
N HIS A 602 20.16 6.13 -9.27
CA HIS A 602 21.60 6.00 -9.07
C HIS A 602 22.27 7.37 -9.02
N ALA A 603 23.07 7.63 -8.00
CA ALA A 603 23.78 8.88 -7.80
C ALA A 603 24.93 9.06 -8.82
N CYS A 604 24.90 10.18 -9.53
CA CYS A 604 25.87 10.59 -10.54
C CYS A 604 26.43 11.98 -10.21
N GLY A 605 27.08 12.12 -9.05
CA GLY A 605 27.46 13.42 -8.48
C GLY A 605 26.27 14.06 -7.77
N GLU A 606 25.91 15.30 -8.11
CA GLU A 606 24.73 15.99 -7.55
C GLU A 606 23.41 15.69 -8.31
N ALA A 607 23.47 14.84 -9.33
CA ALA A 607 22.32 14.41 -10.13
C ALA A 607 22.15 12.90 -10.02
N PHE A 608 21.01 12.41 -10.49
CA PHE A 608 20.67 11.00 -10.47
C PHE A 608 20.26 10.50 -11.85
N GLN A 609 20.40 9.19 -12.04
CA GLN A 609 19.88 8.47 -13.18
C GLN A 609 18.87 7.41 -12.73
N ASP A 610 17.69 7.37 -13.33
CA ASP A 610 16.74 6.27 -13.11
C ASP A 610 17.32 4.94 -13.64
N SER A 611 17.70 4.08 -12.70
CA SER A 611 18.30 2.76 -12.90
C SER A 611 17.34 1.64 -12.55
N GLY A 612 16.09 1.91 -12.13
CA GLY A 612 15.16 0.89 -11.62
C GLY A 612 14.96 -0.29 -12.58
N ALA A 613 14.83 0.00 -13.86
CA ALA A 613 14.66 -1.00 -14.91
C ALA A 613 15.92 -1.85 -15.14
N ALA A 614 17.09 -1.20 -15.13
CA ALA A 614 18.37 -1.85 -15.37
C ALA A 614 18.79 -2.71 -14.16
N ALA A 615 18.48 -2.23 -12.95
CA ALA A 615 18.71 -2.93 -11.69
C ALA A 615 17.68 -4.05 -11.44
N GLY A 616 16.51 -4.00 -12.07
CA GLY A 616 15.48 -5.05 -11.98
C GLY A 616 14.56 -4.94 -10.75
N VAL A 617 14.36 -3.72 -10.24
CA VAL A 617 13.64 -3.47 -8.97
C VAL A 617 12.31 -2.72 -9.11
N GLU A 618 11.87 -2.43 -10.34
CA GLU A 618 10.59 -1.74 -10.61
C GLU A 618 9.37 -2.57 -10.15
N MET A 619 9.46 -3.90 -10.24
CA MET A 619 8.41 -4.84 -9.85
C MET A 619 8.33 -5.01 -8.33
N GLY A 620 8.13 -3.93 -7.59
CA GLY A 620 7.98 -3.94 -6.13
C GLY A 620 6.62 -4.43 -5.63
N ARG A 621 5.71 -4.79 -6.53
CA ARG A 621 4.27 -5.05 -6.28
C ARG A 621 3.54 -3.79 -5.78
N TRP A 622 2.56 -3.91 -4.88
CA TRP A 622 1.77 -2.79 -4.36
C TRP A 622 2.39 -2.30 -3.05
N ALA A 623 3.52 -1.59 -3.17
CA ALA A 623 4.42 -1.35 -2.06
C ALA A 623 3.90 -0.26 -1.10
N TRP A 624 4.23 -0.42 0.19
CA TRP A 624 3.89 0.52 1.26
C TRP A 624 5.10 1.04 2.02
N SER A 625 6.12 0.21 2.20
CA SER A 625 7.38 0.61 2.81
C SER A 625 8.54 -0.18 2.20
N CYS A 626 9.73 0.41 2.30
CA CYS A 626 10.97 -0.17 1.85
C CYS A 626 12.10 0.24 2.78
N ASP A 627 13.09 -0.64 2.88
CA ASP A 627 14.35 -0.38 3.58
C ASP A 627 15.40 -1.37 3.09
N ALA A 628 16.67 -1.05 3.29
CA ALA A 628 17.79 -1.85 2.81
C ALA A 628 18.76 -2.20 3.94
N TRP A 629 19.20 -3.46 3.97
CA TRP A 629 20.25 -3.94 4.87
C TRP A 629 21.00 -5.11 4.24
N ASP A 630 22.23 -5.35 4.69
CA ASP A 630 23.06 -6.46 4.24
C ASP A 630 22.72 -7.73 5.04
N PHE A 631 21.75 -8.53 4.56
CA PHE A 631 21.20 -9.63 5.37
C PHE A 631 22.15 -10.84 5.46
N ASP A 632 23.06 -10.99 4.51
CA ASP A 632 24.03 -12.10 4.48
C ASP A 632 25.48 -11.65 4.73
N HIS A 633 25.66 -10.39 5.12
CA HIS A 633 26.92 -9.77 5.54
C HIS A 633 27.98 -9.85 4.43
N ASP A 634 27.56 -9.63 3.18
CA ASP A 634 28.42 -9.70 2.01
C ASP A 634 29.00 -8.35 1.54
N GLY A 635 28.64 -7.28 2.23
CA GLY A 635 29.05 -5.90 1.99
C GLY A 635 28.17 -5.16 0.99
N PHE A 636 27.07 -5.75 0.51
CA PHE A 636 26.12 -5.10 -0.38
C PHE A 636 24.72 -5.10 0.25
N PRO A 637 24.07 -3.93 0.41
CA PRO A 637 22.73 -3.88 0.96
C PRO A 637 21.72 -4.56 0.00
N ASP A 638 20.85 -5.36 0.60
CA ASP A 638 19.70 -6.01 -0.01
C ASP A 638 18.42 -5.24 0.34
N LEU A 639 17.39 -5.35 -0.48
CA LEU A 639 16.23 -4.46 -0.42
C LEU A 639 14.94 -5.23 -0.08
N TYR A 640 14.26 -4.85 0.99
CA TYR A 640 12.97 -5.42 1.38
C TYR A 640 11.82 -4.43 1.19
N ILE A 641 10.66 -4.95 0.77
CA ILE A 641 9.49 -4.17 0.42
C ILE A 641 8.25 -4.85 1.01
N ALA A 642 7.57 -4.15 1.92
CA ALA A 642 6.28 -4.58 2.44
C ALA A 642 5.15 -4.16 1.49
N ASN A 643 4.20 -5.06 1.28
CA ASN A 643 3.17 -4.99 0.26
C ASN A 643 1.79 -5.32 0.80
N GLY A 644 0.77 -4.83 0.10
CA GLY A 644 -0.63 -5.15 0.38
C GLY A 644 -1.40 -3.99 0.97
N MET A 645 -2.71 -3.92 0.70
CA MET A 645 -3.56 -2.80 1.12
C MET A 645 -4.78 -3.27 1.89
N VAL A 646 -5.88 -3.51 1.17
CA VAL A 646 -7.13 -4.07 1.71
C VAL A 646 -7.44 -5.28 0.84
N SER A 647 -7.05 -6.45 1.34
CA SER A 647 -7.36 -7.74 0.76
C SER A 647 -8.75 -8.21 1.23
N GLY A 648 -9.79 -7.71 0.57
CA GLY A 648 -11.17 -8.08 0.86
C GLY A 648 -11.44 -9.59 0.71
N PRO A 649 -12.56 -10.09 1.26
CA PRO A 649 -12.92 -11.50 1.13
C PRO A 649 -13.37 -11.87 -0.30
N LEU A 650 -13.70 -10.87 -1.14
CA LEU A 650 -14.05 -11.11 -2.54
C LEU A 650 -12.77 -11.28 -3.38
N PRO A 651 -12.71 -12.34 -4.21
CA PRO A 651 -11.52 -12.64 -5.01
C PRO A 651 -11.35 -11.72 -6.23
N ASP A 652 -12.39 -10.98 -6.60
CA ASP A 652 -12.38 -10.09 -7.76
C ASP A 652 -11.58 -8.81 -7.45
N GLU A 653 -10.44 -8.66 -8.13
CA GLU A 653 -9.54 -7.53 -7.99
C GLU A 653 -10.02 -6.30 -8.79
N LEU A 654 -9.98 -5.12 -8.17
CA LEU A 654 -10.45 -3.87 -8.76
C LEU A 654 -9.36 -3.09 -9.52
N ASN A 655 -8.12 -3.56 -9.56
CA ASN A 655 -7.00 -2.87 -10.18
C ASN A 655 -7.24 -2.52 -11.67
N SER A 656 -7.79 -3.46 -12.46
CA SER A 656 -8.21 -3.16 -13.84
C SER A 656 -9.30 -2.09 -13.90
N PHE A 657 -10.29 -2.17 -13.01
CA PHE A 657 -11.34 -1.14 -12.94
C PHE A 657 -10.78 0.23 -12.56
N PHE A 658 -9.88 0.29 -11.57
CA PHE A 658 -9.18 1.51 -11.16
C PHE A 658 -8.45 2.16 -12.35
N TRP A 659 -7.67 1.40 -13.11
CA TRP A 659 -6.97 1.94 -14.26
C TRP A 659 -7.90 2.38 -15.40
N ARG A 660 -8.97 1.62 -15.67
CA ARG A 660 -9.94 1.93 -16.74
C ARG A 660 -10.87 3.10 -16.42
N GLN A 661 -11.27 3.25 -15.16
CA GLN A 661 -12.34 4.18 -14.76
C GLN A 661 -11.86 5.36 -13.91
N VAL A 662 -10.71 5.25 -13.25
CA VAL A 662 -10.09 6.36 -12.50
C VAL A 662 -8.92 6.92 -13.30
N VAL A 663 -7.83 6.17 -13.47
CA VAL A 663 -6.58 6.70 -14.05
C VAL A 663 -6.77 7.16 -15.49
N ALA A 664 -7.47 6.37 -16.32
CA ALA A 664 -7.76 6.71 -17.71
C ALA A 664 -8.66 7.94 -17.87
N ASN A 665 -9.50 8.26 -16.87
CA ASN A 665 -10.41 9.40 -16.89
C ASN A 665 -9.86 10.63 -16.15
N SER A 666 -8.65 10.55 -15.58
CA SER A 666 -8.01 11.72 -14.96
C SER A 666 -7.94 12.87 -15.96
N PRO A 667 -8.35 14.09 -15.57
CA PRO A 667 -8.16 15.24 -16.44
C PRO A 667 -6.67 15.52 -16.63
N VAL A 668 -6.32 16.20 -17.73
CA VAL A 668 -4.93 16.63 -18.02
C VAL A 668 -4.55 17.90 -17.23
N GLU A 669 -5.56 18.70 -16.87
CA GLU A 669 -5.45 19.95 -16.13
C GLU A 669 -6.20 19.82 -14.80
N ALA A 670 -5.82 20.62 -13.79
CA ALA A 670 -6.48 20.66 -12.49
C ALA A 670 -7.90 21.28 -12.59
N LYS A 671 -8.88 20.47 -13.03
CA LYS A 671 -10.29 20.82 -13.14
C LYS A 671 -11.18 19.66 -12.71
N SER A 672 -12.41 19.98 -12.32
CA SER A 672 -13.43 18.96 -12.06
C SER A 672 -13.68 18.15 -13.34
N SER A 673 -13.83 16.83 -13.17
CA SER A 673 -14.10 15.89 -14.24
C SER A 673 -15.13 14.89 -13.73
N HIS A 674 -16.32 14.90 -14.33
CA HIS A 674 -17.42 14.07 -13.86
C HIS A 674 -17.07 12.58 -13.91
N ASP A 675 -16.53 12.08 -15.04
CA ASP A 675 -16.21 10.67 -15.21
C ASP A 675 -15.11 10.20 -14.23
N TYR A 676 -14.13 11.08 -13.96
CA TYR A 676 -13.08 10.83 -12.97
C TYR A 676 -13.63 10.73 -11.55
N GLU A 677 -14.48 11.68 -11.15
CA GLU A 677 -15.12 11.71 -9.84
C GLU A 677 -16.06 10.50 -9.65
N GLN A 678 -16.81 10.11 -10.70
CA GLN A 678 -17.63 8.90 -10.65
C GLN A 678 -16.80 7.62 -10.55
N GLY A 679 -15.66 7.55 -11.24
CA GLY A 679 -14.71 6.44 -11.13
C GLY A 679 -14.24 6.23 -9.69
N TRP A 680 -13.80 7.31 -9.05
CA TRP A 680 -13.39 7.26 -7.65
C TRP A 680 -14.54 6.93 -6.68
N ASN A 681 -15.71 7.55 -6.86
CA ASN A 681 -16.88 7.26 -6.02
C ASN A 681 -17.25 5.77 -6.09
N ALA A 682 -17.26 5.20 -7.30
CA ALA A 682 -17.55 3.79 -7.51
C ALA A 682 -16.48 2.88 -6.90
N LEU A 683 -15.19 3.19 -7.09
CA LEU A 683 -14.10 2.42 -6.49
C LEU A 683 -14.19 2.41 -4.96
N ASN A 684 -14.41 3.58 -4.37
CA ASN A 684 -14.56 3.74 -2.92
C ASN A 684 -15.78 2.99 -2.36
N GLU A 685 -16.87 2.90 -3.12
CA GLU A 685 -18.02 2.07 -2.75
C GLU A 685 -17.71 0.58 -2.81
N LEU A 686 -17.03 0.13 -3.86
CA LEU A 686 -16.65 -1.27 -4.04
C LEU A 686 -15.70 -1.74 -2.94
N ILE A 687 -14.69 -0.93 -2.57
CA ILE A 687 -13.74 -1.24 -1.48
C ILE A 687 -14.46 -1.29 -0.11
N ARG A 688 -15.42 -0.39 0.12
CA ARG A 688 -16.23 -0.43 1.36
C ARG A 688 -17.22 -1.59 1.39
N SER A 689 -17.49 -2.21 0.25
CA SER A 689 -18.40 -3.34 0.08
C SER A 689 -17.63 -4.64 -0.16
N ASP A 690 -16.56 -4.85 0.61
CA ASP A 690 -15.72 -6.07 0.62
C ASP A 690 -14.89 -6.34 -0.65
N GLY A 691 -14.80 -5.36 -1.55
CA GLY A 691 -13.96 -5.45 -2.75
C GLY A 691 -12.47 -5.36 -2.44
N THR A 692 -11.67 -6.13 -3.18
CA THR A 692 -10.22 -6.14 -3.08
C THR A 692 -9.62 -5.17 -4.09
N TRP A 693 -8.84 -4.17 -3.66
CA TRP A 693 -8.30 -3.19 -4.61
C TRP A 693 -7.23 -3.81 -5.51
N SER A 694 -6.15 -4.34 -4.93
CA SER A 694 -5.02 -4.90 -5.68
C SER A 694 -4.58 -6.27 -5.18
N GLY A 695 -5.51 -7.23 -5.13
CA GLY A 695 -5.24 -8.61 -4.73
C GLY A 695 -4.54 -8.77 -3.37
N TYR A 696 -4.11 -10.01 -3.08
CA TYR A 696 -3.16 -10.30 -2.01
C TYR A 696 -1.75 -10.20 -2.61
N GLU A 697 -1.06 -9.09 -2.36
CA GLU A 697 0.28 -8.85 -2.89
C GLU A 697 1.35 -9.29 -1.90
N ARG A 698 2.22 -10.21 -2.34
CA ARG A 698 3.29 -10.71 -1.49
C ARG A 698 4.35 -9.65 -1.23
N ASN A 699 5.00 -9.71 -0.07
CA ASN A 699 6.21 -8.92 0.16
C ASN A 699 7.33 -9.33 -0.82
N VAL A 700 8.21 -8.38 -1.12
CA VAL A 700 9.32 -8.57 -2.06
C VAL A 700 10.64 -8.37 -1.34
N PHE A 701 11.58 -9.29 -1.54
CA PHE A 701 12.95 -9.23 -1.05
C PHE A 701 13.92 -9.42 -2.21
N TYR A 702 14.71 -8.39 -2.45
CA TYR A 702 15.67 -8.31 -3.54
C TYR A 702 17.08 -8.49 -3.00
N ALA A 703 17.72 -9.57 -3.44
CA ALA A 703 19.15 -9.81 -3.19
C ALA A 703 19.99 -9.05 -4.22
N ASN A 704 20.97 -8.27 -3.76
CA ASN A 704 21.92 -7.53 -4.58
C ASN A 704 22.94 -8.46 -5.26
N ASN A 705 23.03 -8.44 -6.58
CA ASN A 705 23.91 -9.34 -7.32
C ASN A 705 25.37 -8.87 -7.37
N ARG A 706 25.72 -7.74 -6.75
CA ARG A 706 27.06 -7.12 -6.77
C ARG A 706 27.53 -6.67 -8.15
N ASP A 707 26.61 -6.56 -9.10
CA ASP A 707 26.86 -6.14 -10.47
C ASP A 707 25.94 -4.98 -10.90
N GLY A 708 25.34 -4.30 -9.92
CA GLY A 708 24.35 -3.22 -10.11
C GLY A 708 22.94 -3.72 -10.41
N THR A 709 22.68 -5.03 -10.29
CA THR A 709 21.35 -5.63 -10.43
C THR A 709 20.89 -6.34 -9.17
N PHE A 710 19.59 -6.61 -9.08
CA PHE A 710 18.98 -7.37 -8.00
C PHE A 710 18.27 -8.61 -8.52
N SER A 711 17.97 -9.53 -7.62
CA SER A 711 17.15 -10.71 -7.92
C SER A 711 16.16 -10.97 -6.81
N ASP A 712 14.91 -11.24 -7.19
CA ASP A 712 13.83 -11.58 -6.27
C ASP A 712 14.12 -12.94 -5.63
N VAL A 713 14.30 -12.93 -4.30
CA VAL A 713 14.57 -14.12 -3.48
C VAL A 713 13.50 -14.33 -2.41
N SER A 714 12.42 -13.55 -2.44
CA SER A 714 11.34 -13.51 -1.43
C SER A 714 10.85 -14.90 -1.05
N GLY A 715 10.51 -15.71 -2.05
CA GLY A 715 9.99 -17.06 -1.86
C GLY A 715 11.06 -18.06 -1.44
N ALA A 716 12.30 -17.89 -1.93
CA ALA A 716 13.43 -18.74 -1.56
C ALA A 716 13.82 -18.56 -0.09
N VAL A 717 13.81 -17.32 0.43
CA VAL A 717 14.14 -17.02 1.83
C VAL A 717 12.96 -17.16 2.79
N GLY A 718 11.72 -17.12 2.26
CA GLY A 718 10.48 -17.24 3.02
C GLY A 718 9.94 -15.94 3.58
N LEU A 719 10.27 -14.80 2.96
CA LEU A 719 9.72 -13.48 3.28
C LEU A 719 8.60 -13.05 2.32
N ASP A 720 8.10 -13.96 1.49
CA ASP A 720 6.99 -13.76 0.55
C ASP A 720 5.60 -13.83 1.21
N PHE A 721 5.45 -13.20 2.39
CA PHE A 721 4.20 -13.17 3.15
C PHE A 721 3.06 -12.67 2.28
N LEU A 722 1.90 -13.36 2.34
CA LEU A 722 0.75 -13.08 1.47
C LEU A 722 -0.21 -12.06 2.09
N GLU A 723 -0.19 -11.95 3.42
CA GLU A 723 -1.00 -11.01 4.18
C GLU A 723 -0.52 -9.56 3.99
N ASP A 724 -1.44 -8.61 4.10
CA ASP A 724 -1.16 -7.19 3.90
C ASP A 724 -0.14 -6.66 4.93
N GLY A 725 1.02 -6.22 4.45
CA GLY A 725 2.07 -5.53 5.21
C GLY A 725 2.14 -4.05 4.86
N ARG A 726 2.27 -3.19 5.88
CA ARG A 726 2.34 -1.72 5.70
C ARG A 726 3.69 -1.13 6.09
N ALA A 727 4.26 -1.63 7.17
CA ALA A 727 5.53 -1.20 7.71
C ALA A 727 6.29 -2.41 8.24
N PHE A 728 7.60 -2.28 8.31
CA PHE A 728 8.48 -3.18 9.03
C PHE A 728 9.58 -2.35 9.68
N ALA A 729 10.30 -2.96 10.62
CA ALA A 729 11.51 -2.43 11.20
C ALA A 729 12.48 -3.59 11.40
N HIS A 730 13.78 -3.30 11.32
CA HIS A 730 14.84 -4.27 11.57
C HIS A 730 15.62 -3.84 12.82
N ALA A 731 16.04 -4.81 13.63
CA ALA A 731 16.87 -4.58 14.80
C ALA A 731 17.62 -5.86 15.18
N ASP A 732 18.81 -5.68 15.74
CA ASP A 732 19.60 -6.75 16.37
C ASP A 732 19.10 -6.96 17.81
N PHE A 733 17.92 -7.58 17.95
CA PHE A 733 17.21 -7.64 19.23
C PHE A 733 17.85 -8.61 20.25
N ASP A 734 18.80 -9.45 19.83
CA ASP A 734 19.54 -10.38 20.71
C ASP A 734 21.05 -10.13 20.77
N HIS A 735 21.53 -9.07 20.10
CA HIS A 735 22.94 -8.64 20.05
C HIS A 735 23.90 -9.69 19.49
N ASP A 736 23.43 -10.52 18.56
CA ASP A 736 24.30 -11.48 17.87
C ASP A 736 25.04 -10.85 16.67
N GLY A 737 24.71 -9.60 16.33
CA GLY A 737 25.30 -8.82 15.26
C GLY A 737 24.81 -9.21 13.88
N ARG A 738 23.65 -9.87 13.74
CA ARG A 738 23.12 -10.36 12.47
C ARG A 738 21.82 -9.73 12.01
#